data_AF-A0A1L9AZJ2-F1
#
_entry.id   AF-A0A1L9AZJ2-F1
#
_cell.length_a   1.000
_cell.length_b   1.000
_cell.length_c   1.000
_cell.angle_alpha   90.00
_cell.angle_beta   90.00
_cell.angle_gamma   90.00
#
_symmetry.space_group_name_H-M   'P 1'
#
loop_
_entity.id
_entity.type
_entity.pdbx_description
1 polymer ?
#
loop_
_entity_poly.entity_id
_entity_poly.type
_entity_poly.pdbx_seq_one_letter_code
_entity_poly.pdbx_strand_id
1 'polypeptide(L)'
;MNGAAELFTRHVFLDLETTGLDPRVDEVIELGALFIENGRITDRYAQFFAASRPLPLTIRRLTGIEDAQLAGQPRLAQKAAELRERLAGWTVVAHNASFEKGFLPDILGPLRAPVLDSCELMHYLHPELSSHSLESLLRWAGKGPRERHRAMTDCEATHSVLVHALEGCVRDGRAEDLADLLETLDPRAALRLAQIEAGEAGDEMEGSLDADAAPLVSLLTGLWSLCRSRPAPLKLSASGFLPARPERQRANGSKPPDEPPGEDTPVQPVRPEEVTALLGSGGALQHAQEGFAVRPAQLEMAQAVARTLSEGGQLAVEAGTGTGKSLAYLTPAALFTVRNGRKVGVAPHTKTLQDQLIEKDLPRLHRATGGAFSYALLKGQTNYLCRRRALDVTRVEPGMGHAARAPRAYLRALLRRGPDGDLDRLSHWFRDRFPVLLALAPAVRSEAATTLGERCPHYHRCYYHSAVAQAREADVLVINQSLAFAWPARYPKLDHLVLDEAHEVEDVATTALSSELSDMAFTRLAERLHGRDGRRGLFAELRRALFASRRGEARVLMSEIEGALTAVGTAVRRLGESVVHLCEPAAASASEADDESSYAPELRITPEVRASAPWMPVREGLLEVRECLQELHKRLTVGVAEVLPDLGVKMPPLERELAGGVAEVQELATLTSELSDDPAEGRCYAATAVPRKQRWTLIAQPVNVAAYVSRDFAQHKRALVLASATLSTGTERMPYVLGRLGLDGRNEGIPSPRMMRAPTPFDLRTQALVVLVTDAPRAHEPAFIDWAAMRMAGMAKVMGGRVLGLFASTRRMERVADELRLKLEPQGIEVMRQSRGHGRSLAARQEKDTGTVLLGTKSFWQGVDIPGRGVGCVFIDKLPLEPASRPLVASREETLARGRNTHLGFLSYRLPRALLQLRQGVGRLIRSHGDRGVVIIADPGHPSYRQALLDALAGYRVVMLPWSEARVRLFSAMDTMGLIRGP
;
A
#
# COMPACT_ATOMS: atom_id res chain seq x y z
N MET A 1 1.72 26.29 -39.02
CA MET A 1 1.48 26.93 -37.71
C MET A 1 0.49 26.03 -36.97
N ASN A 2 0.93 24.87 -36.45
CA ASN A 2 0.01 23.92 -35.79
C ASN A 2 0.66 23.39 -34.51
N GLY A 3 0.66 24.16 -33.43
CA GLY A 3 1.14 23.69 -32.11
C GLY A 3 0.09 22.85 -31.40
N ALA A 4 0.47 21.97 -30.45
CA ALA A 4 -0.53 21.20 -29.68
C ALA A 4 -1.39 22.11 -28.78
N ALA A 5 -0.93 23.33 -28.49
CA ALA A 5 -1.70 24.36 -27.79
C ALA A 5 -2.99 24.75 -28.54
N GLU A 6 -3.03 24.63 -29.88
CA GLU A 6 -4.23 24.97 -30.68
C GLU A 6 -5.39 24.01 -30.45
N LEU A 7 -5.15 22.84 -29.82
CA LEU A 7 -6.22 21.95 -29.35
C LEU A 7 -7.10 22.63 -28.30
N PHE A 8 -6.57 23.62 -27.58
CA PHE A 8 -7.37 24.47 -26.69
C PHE A 8 -8.09 25.55 -27.51
N THR A 9 -9.14 25.14 -28.21
CA THR A 9 -9.94 26.00 -29.10
C THR A 9 -10.75 27.03 -28.35
N ARG A 10 -11.48 26.62 -27.30
CA ARG A 10 -12.23 27.51 -26.39
C ARG A 10 -12.32 26.91 -24.97
N HIS A 11 -11.23 27.07 -24.22
CA HIS A 11 -11.05 26.47 -22.90
C HIS A 11 -10.75 27.51 -21.83
N VAL A 12 -11.20 27.26 -20.61
CA VAL A 12 -10.89 28.09 -19.44
C VAL A 12 -10.27 27.22 -18.36
N PHE A 13 -9.02 27.50 -18.00
CA PHE A 13 -8.35 26.82 -16.89
C PHE A 13 -8.81 27.46 -15.60
N LEU A 14 -9.37 26.68 -14.69
CA LEU A 14 -9.96 27.16 -13.44
C LEU A 14 -9.35 26.42 -12.27
N ASP A 15 -8.99 27.18 -11.24
CA ASP A 15 -8.44 26.69 -9.99
C ASP A 15 -8.98 27.53 -8.82
N LEU A 16 -9.00 26.95 -7.62
CA LEU A 16 -9.58 27.54 -6.42
C LEU A 16 -8.64 27.37 -5.23
N GLU A 17 -8.48 28.44 -4.47
CA GLU A 17 -7.99 28.35 -3.09
C GLU A 17 -9.17 28.41 -2.13
N THR A 18 -9.13 27.60 -1.08
CA THR A 18 -10.23 27.42 -0.14
C THR A 18 -9.74 27.45 1.30
N THR A 19 -10.65 27.61 2.26
CA THR A 19 -10.33 27.50 3.69
C THR A 19 -10.00 26.06 4.13
N GLY A 20 -10.22 25.06 3.27
CA GLY A 20 -10.02 23.64 3.55
C GLY A 20 -10.56 22.74 2.43
N LEU A 21 -10.70 21.44 2.67
CA LEU A 21 -11.00 20.45 1.61
C LEU A 21 -12.48 20.02 1.54
N ASP A 22 -13.31 20.35 2.52
CA ASP A 22 -14.70 19.89 2.60
C ASP A 22 -15.68 21.00 2.17
N PRO A 23 -16.28 20.92 0.98
CA PRO A 23 -17.14 21.97 0.45
C PRO A 23 -18.42 22.21 1.27
N ARG A 24 -18.74 21.36 2.25
CA ARG A 24 -19.89 21.55 3.15
C ARG A 24 -19.63 22.54 4.27
N VAL A 25 -18.37 22.77 4.62
CA VAL A 25 -17.95 23.60 5.76
C VAL A 25 -16.86 24.59 5.41
N ASP A 26 -16.09 24.33 4.35
CA ASP A 26 -15.05 25.21 3.84
C ASP A 26 -15.58 26.16 2.77
N GLU A 27 -14.92 27.31 2.62
CA GLU A 27 -15.31 28.38 1.71
C GLU A 27 -14.22 28.63 0.67
N VAL A 28 -14.60 29.04 -0.55
CA VAL A 28 -13.67 29.52 -1.56
C VAL A 28 -13.16 30.91 -1.16
N ILE A 29 -11.85 31.13 -1.23
CA ILE A 29 -11.18 32.38 -0.84
C ILE A 29 -10.43 33.05 -1.99
N GLU A 30 -10.06 32.29 -3.01
CA GLU A 30 -9.53 32.81 -4.28
C GLU A 30 -10.05 31.95 -5.44
N LEU A 31 -10.40 32.58 -6.56
CA LEU A 31 -10.66 31.90 -7.83
C LEU A 31 -9.76 32.48 -8.91
N GLY A 32 -9.12 31.59 -9.66
CA GLY A 32 -8.38 31.92 -10.88
C GLY A 32 -9.08 31.30 -12.08
N ALA A 33 -9.19 32.05 -13.17
CA ALA A 33 -9.67 31.58 -14.45
C ALA A 33 -8.85 32.18 -15.60
N LEU A 34 -8.20 31.32 -16.37
CA LEU A 34 -7.36 31.67 -17.52
C LEU A 34 -8.07 31.22 -18.81
N PHE A 35 -8.50 32.19 -19.61
CA PHE A 35 -9.25 31.94 -20.85
C PHE A 35 -8.30 31.79 -22.04
N ILE A 36 -8.49 30.71 -22.79
CA ILE A 36 -7.64 30.33 -23.92
C ILE A 36 -8.49 30.02 -25.14
N GLU A 37 -8.27 30.78 -26.20
CA GLU A 37 -8.92 30.59 -27.49
C GLU A 37 -7.87 30.34 -28.58
N ASN A 38 -8.01 29.24 -29.31
CA ASN A 38 -7.07 28.79 -30.35
C ASN A 38 -5.59 28.79 -29.88
N GLY A 39 -5.35 28.29 -28.68
CA GLY A 39 -4.02 28.20 -28.07
C GLY A 39 -3.41 29.52 -27.60
N ARG A 40 -4.16 30.64 -27.64
CA ARG A 40 -3.72 31.95 -27.14
C ARG A 40 -4.53 32.35 -25.91
N ILE A 41 -3.84 32.93 -24.93
CA ILE A 41 -4.49 33.51 -23.76
C ILE A 41 -5.26 34.75 -24.20
N THR A 42 -6.57 34.78 -23.97
CA THR A 42 -7.47 35.88 -24.35
C THR A 42 -7.91 36.73 -23.16
N ASP A 43 -8.05 36.14 -21.97
CA ASP A 43 -8.44 36.85 -20.75
C ASP A 43 -7.90 36.17 -19.48
N ARG A 44 -7.81 36.93 -18.39
CA ARG A 44 -7.46 36.46 -17.05
C ARG A 44 -8.43 37.05 -16.04
N TYR A 45 -9.07 36.18 -15.27
CA TYR A 45 -9.95 36.56 -14.16
C TYR A 45 -9.40 36.00 -12.84
N ALA A 46 -9.11 36.88 -11.88
CA ALA A 46 -8.69 36.50 -10.54
C ALA A 46 -9.51 37.30 -9.51
N GLN A 47 -10.06 36.63 -8.51
CA GLN A 47 -10.91 37.27 -7.51
C GLN A 47 -10.70 36.63 -6.13
N PHE A 48 -10.52 37.48 -5.11
CA PHE A 48 -10.58 37.06 -3.71
C PHE A 48 -12.03 37.09 -3.20
N PHE A 49 -12.33 36.23 -2.24
CA PHE A 49 -13.64 36.17 -1.61
C PHE A 49 -13.54 36.25 -0.08
N ALA A 50 -14.52 36.90 0.55
CA ALA A 50 -14.56 36.99 2.00
C ALA A 50 -14.86 35.62 2.62
N ALA A 51 -14.04 35.23 3.61
CA ALA A 51 -14.28 34.07 4.46
C ALA A 51 -15.11 34.44 5.71
N SER A 52 -15.95 33.53 6.18
CA SER A 52 -16.75 33.72 7.40
C SER A 52 -15.95 33.50 8.68
N ARG A 53 -14.80 32.83 8.58
CA ARG A 53 -13.89 32.49 9.68
C ARG A 53 -12.44 32.82 9.32
N PRO A 54 -11.57 33.06 10.31
CA PRO A 54 -10.14 33.27 10.07
C PRO A 54 -9.51 32.09 9.33
N LEU A 55 -8.58 32.38 8.43
CA LEU A 55 -7.90 31.36 7.63
C LEU A 55 -7.06 30.41 8.53
N PRO A 56 -7.18 29.09 8.34
CA PRO A 56 -6.28 28.14 8.97
C PRO A 56 -4.83 28.43 8.58
N LEU A 57 -3.88 28.27 9.52
CA LEU A 57 -2.46 28.58 9.26
C LEU A 57 -1.90 27.75 8.09
N THR A 58 -2.36 26.51 7.93
CA THR A 58 -1.96 25.64 6.82
C THR A 58 -2.31 26.26 5.48
N ILE A 59 -3.52 26.81 5.34
CA ILE A 59 -3.95 27.53 4.12
C ILE A 59 -3.13 28.79 3.94
N ARG A 60 -2.94 29.61 4.99
CA ARG A 60 -2.11 30.82 4.91
C ARG A 60 -0.68 30.53 4.46
N ARG A 61 -0.08 29.42 4.91
CA ARG A 61 1.26 29.02 4.49
C ARG A 61 1.29 28.43 3.09
N LEU A 62 0.27 27.64 2.75
CA LEU A 62 0.15 27.01 1.45
C LEU A 62 -0.02 28.07 0.36
N THR A 63 -0.89 29.05 0.61
CA THR A 63 -1.32 30.04 -0.38
C THR A 63 -0.64 31.39 -0.24
N GLY A 64 -0.23 31.75 0.97
CA GLY A 64 0.25 33.10 1.30
C GLY A 64 -0.85 34.15 1.37
N ILE A 65 -2.13 33.74 1.41
CA ILE A 65 -3.27 34.64 1.57
C ILE A 65 -3.48 34.93 3.06
N GLU A 66 -3.61 36.20 3.42
CA GLU A 66 -3.91 36.65 4.79
C GLU A 66 -5.36 37.12 4.93
N ASP A 67 -5.91 37.06 6.15
CA ASP A 67 -7.28 37.50 6.45
C ASP A 67 -7.57 38.95 6.00
N ALA A 68 -6.54 39.82 6.07
CA ALA A 68 -6.62 41.21 5.63
C ALA A 68 -6.91 41.37 4.12
N GLN A 69 -6.50 40.41 3.30
CA GLN A 69 -6.74 40.44 1.85
C GLN A 69 -8.18 40.02 1.50
N LEU A 70 -8.81 39.23 2.39
CA LEU A 70 -10.19 38.76 2.25
C LEU A 70 -11.20 39.74 2.84
N ALA A 71 -10.76 40.61 3.75
CA ALA A 71 -11.61 41.62 4.37
C ALA A 71 -12.19 42.58 3.31
N GLY A 72 -13.52 42.74 3.30
CA GLY A 72 -14.24 43.62 2.37
C GLY A 72 -14.44 43.06 0.96
N GLN A 73 -13.95 41.85 0.67
CA GLN A 73 -14.21 41.16 -0.60
C GLN A 73 -15.67 40.66 -0.68
N PRO A 74 -16.23 40.47 -1.88
CA PRO A 74 -17.55 39.85 -2.02
C PRO A 74 -17.51 38.39 -1.55
N ARG A 75 -18.66 37.85 -1.13
CA ARG A 75 -18.82 36.41 -0.96
C ARG A 75 -19.04 35.74 -2.32
N LEU A 76 -18.59 34.51 -2.47
CA LEU A 76 -18.74 33.73 -3.72
C LEU A 76 -20.19 33.72 -4.25
N ALA A 77 -21.17 33.54 -3.35
CA ALA A 77 -22.59 33.54 -3.70
C ALA A 77 -23.05 34.84 -4.40
N GLN A 78 -22.44 35.98 -4.07
CA GLN A 78 -22.76 37.28 -4.70
C GLN A 78 -22.22 37.39 -6.13
N LYS A 79 -21.20 36.59 -6.49
CA LYS A 79 -20.56 36.58 -7.81
C LYS A 79 -20.94 35.37 -8.67
N ALA A 80 -21.68 34.40 -8.13
CA ALA A 80 -22.02 33.16 -8.83
C ALA A 80 -22.72 33.37 -10.18
N ALA A 81 -23.62 34.36 -10.29
CA ALA A 81 -24.29 34.66 -11.56
C ALA A 81 -23.35 35.22 -12.63
N GLU A 82 -22.45 36.12 -12.25
CA GLU A 82 -21.42 36.69 -13.13
C GLU A 82 -20.45 35.61 -13.60
N LEU A 83 -19.96 34.78 -12.67
CA LEU A 83 -19.07 33.66 -12.99
C LEU A 83 -19.71 32.68 -13.97
N ARG A 84 -21.00 32.36 -13.78
CA ARG A 84 -21.75 31.49 -14.69
C ARG A 84 -21.87 32.09 -16.10
N GLU A 85 -22.13 33.39 -16.22
CA GLU A 85 -22.19 34.06 -17.51
C GLU A 85 -20.83 34.08 -18.21
N ARG A 86 -19.74 34.36 -17.47
CA ARG A 86 -18.38 34.35 -17.99
C ARG A 86 -17.93 32.96 -18.49
N LEU A 87 -18.31 31.90 -17.79
CA LEU A 87 -17.95 30.52 -18.13
C LEU A 87 -18.89 29.91 -19.19
N ALA A 88 -19.99 30.58 -19.54
CA ALA A 88 -20.95 30.08 -20.51
C ALA A 88 -20.30 29.88 -21.89
N GLY A 89 -20.46 28.68 -22.46
CA GLY A 89 -19.87 28.32 -23.75
C GLY A 89 -18.36 28.05 -23.73
N TRP A 90 -17.74 27.94 -22.55
CA TRP A 90 -16.35 27.53 -22.39
C TRP A 90 -16.24 26.10 -21.86
N THR A 91 -15.22 25.36 -22.30
CA THR A 91 -14.83 24.09 -21.66
C THR A 91 -13.90 24.38 -20.49
N VAL A 92 -14.33 24.05 -19.28
CA VAL A 92 -13.55 24.26 -18.06
C VAL A 92 -12.49 23.17 -17.94
N VAL A 93 -11.24 23.54 -17.67
CA VAL A 93 -10.14 22.63 -17.39
C VAL A 93 -9.70 22.84 -15.95
N ALA A 94 -9.79 21.79 -15.14
CA ALA A 94 -9.37 21.83 -13.73
C ALA A 94 -8.42 20.66 -13.42
N HIS A 95 -7.59 20.79 -12.39
CA HIS A 95 -6.69 19.73 -11.95
C HIS A 95 -7.26 19.05 -10.72
N ASN A 96 -7.87 17.86 -10.91
CA ASN A 96 -8.77 17.22 -9.94
C ASN A 96 -10.15 17.89 -9.85
N ALA A 97 -10.83 18.00 -10.99
CA ALA A 97 -12.13 18.64 -11.20
C ALA A 97 -13.23 18.28 -10.17
N SER A 98 -13.14 17.12 -9.51
CA SER A 98 -14.04 16.75 -8.42
C SER A 98 -14.02 17.75 -7.24
N PHE A 99 -12.86 18.37 -7.00
CA PHE A 99 -12.67 19.39 -5.99
C PHE A 99 -13.44 20.67 -6.35
N GLU A 100 -13.20 21.23 -7.54
CA GLU A 100 -13.85 22.46 -8.01
C GLU A 100 -15.37 22.25 -8.18
N LYS A 101 -15.80 21.08 -8.68
CA LYS A 101 -17.22 20.72 -8.76
C LYS A 101 -17.88 20.68 -7.38
N GLY A 102 -17.15 20.29 -6.34
CA GLY A 102 -17.63 20.28 -4.96
C GLY A 102 -17.92 21.68 -4.41
N PHE A 103 -17.03 22.64 -4.69
CA PHE A 103 -17.17 24.03 -4.22
C PHE A 103 -18.05 24.90 -5.12
N LEU A 104 -18.20 24.56 -6.41
CA LEU A 104 -18.99 25.31 -7.38
C LEU A 104 -20.13 24.47 -8.01
N PRO A 105 -20.97 23.76 -7.24
CA PRO A 105 -21.95 22.80 -7.79
C PRO A 105 -22.98 23.47 -8.70
N ASP A 106 -23.38 24.72 -8.42
CA ASP A 106 -24.39 25.46 -9.21
C ASP A 106 -23.85 26.01 -10.54
N ILE A 107 -22.53 26.01 -10.71
CA ILE A 107 -21.80 26.52 -11.89
C ILE A 107 -21.23 25.36 -12.70
N LEU A 108 -20.51 24.44 -12.05
CA LEU A 108 -19.76 23.33 -12.67
C LEU A 108 -20.44 21.97 -12.54
N GLY A 109 -21.61 21.90 -11.91
CA GLY A 109 -22.38 20.66 -11.75
C GLY A 109 -22.77 20.01 -13.08
N PRO A 110 -23.36 18.79 -13.05
CA PRO A 110 -23.46 17.88 -14.19
C PRO A 110 -24.17 18.38 -15.46
N LEU A 111 -24.80 19.57 -15.43
CA LEU A 111 -25.65 20.10 -16.49
C LEU A 111 -25.37 21.58 -16.86
N ARG A 112 -24.22 22.19 -16.55
CA ARG A 112 -24.00 23.63 -16.87
C ARG A 112 -22.71 24.08 -17.57
N ALA A 113 -21.54 23.45 -17.38
CA ALA A 113 -20.37 23.67 -18.25
C ALA A 113 -19.60 22.35 -18.47
N PRO A 114 -19.12 22.06 -19.69
CA PRO A 114 -18.28 20.89 -19.92
C PRO A 114 -16.96 21.01 -19.14
N VAL A 115 -16.63 19.99 -18.33
CA VAL A 115 -15.40 20.00 -17.51
C VAL A 115 -14.45 18.89 -17.96
N LEU A 116 -13.23 19.28 -18.32
CA LEU A 116 -12.09 18.41 -18.55
C LEU A 116 -11.24 18.31 -17.27
N ASP A 117 -11.09 17.11 -16.71
CA ASP A 117 -10.14 16.91 -15.63
C ASP A 117 -8.75 16.59 -16.17
N SER A 118 -7.84 17.55 -16.00
CA SER A 118 -6.44 17.41 -16.41
C SER A 118 -5.72 16.27 -15.69
N CYS A 119 -6.09 15.97 -14.43
CA CYS A 119 -5.51 14.86 -13.69
C CYS A 119 -5.89 13.53 -14.34
N GLU A 120 -7.15 13.36 -14.76
CA GLU A 120 -7.60 12.16 -15.49
C GLU A 120 -6.85 12.00 -16.81
N LEU A 121 -6.76 13.09 -17.59
CA LEU A 121 -6.03 13.12 -18.86
C LEU A 121 -4.58 12.69 -18.67
N MET A 122 -3.90 13.20 -17.65
CA MET A 122 -2.49 12.87 -17.38
C MET A 122 -2.29 11.41 -16.96
N HIS A 123 -3.27 10.76 -16.32
CA HIS A 123 -3.21 9.32 -16.04
C HIS A 123 -3.31 8.48 -17.32
N TYR A 124 -3.98 8.97 -18.37
CA TYR A 124 -4.02 8.27 -19.66
C TYR A 124 -2.78 8.53 -20.50
N LEU A 125 -2.31 9.78 -20.55
CA LEU A 125 -1.16 10.15 -21.37
C LEU A 125 0.16 9.65 -20.76
N HIS A 126 0.31 9.74 -19.44
CA HIS A 126 1.54 9.42 -18.72
C HIS A 126 1.26 8.55 -17.47
N PRO A 127 0.72 7.33 -17.64
CA PRO A 127 0.49 6.40 -16.53
C PRO A 127 1.77 5.92 -15.84
N GLU A 128 2.94 6.08 -16.46
CA GLU A 128 4.25 5.70 -15.94
C GLU A 128 4.76 6.60 -14.80
N LEU A 129 4.17 7.79 -14.62
CA LEU A 129 4.61 8.73 -13.59
C LEU A 129 4.20 8.23 -12.20
N SER A 130 5.10 8.38 -11.24
CA SER A 130 4.86 7.98 -9.84
C SER A 130 3.89 8.91 -9.10
N SER A 131 3.66 10.12 -9.62
CA SER A 131 2.76 11.11 -9.05
C SER A 131 2.22 12.03 -10.14
N HIS A 132 0.92 12.27 -10.10
CA HIS A 132 0.20 13.18 -10.99
C HIS A 132 -0.23 14.47 -10.29
N SER A 133 0.37 14.80 -9.13
CA SER A 133 0.16 16.12 -8.54
C SER A 133 0.79 17.18 -9.44
N LEU A 134 0.15 18.35 -9.53
CA LEU A 134 0.64 19.44 -10.36
C LEU A 134 2.11 19.84 -10.04
N GLU A 135 2.55 19.71 -8.78
CA GLU A 135 3.97 19.93 -8.41
C GLU A 135 4.92 18.88 -9.01
N SER A 136 4.54 17.61 -8.98
CA SER A 136 5.32 16.54 -9.62
C SER A 136 5.32 16.68 -11.14
N LEU A 137 4.20 17.09 -11.72
CA LEU A 137 4.08 17.31 -13.16
C LEU A 137 4.89 18.52 -13.65
N LEU A 138 4.96 19.60 -12.88
CA LEU A 138 5.85 20.75 -13.19
C LEU A 138 7.32 20.33 -13.22
N ARG A 139 7.77 19.58 -12.19
CA ARG A 139 9.12 19.04 -12.13
C ARG A 139 9.43 18.13 -13.31
N TRP A 140 8.48 17.24 -13.65
CA TRP A 140 8.59 16.37 -14.82
C TRP A 140 8.70 17.17 -16.13
N ALA A 141 7.93 18.25 -16.28
CA ALA A 141 7.97 19.13 -17.44
C ALA A 141 9.19 20.08 -17.47
N GLY A 142 10.10 20.01 -16.49
CA GLY A 142 11.24 20.90 -16.36
C GLY A 142 10.86 22.35 -16.05
N LYS A 143 9.67 22.58 -15.50
CA LYS A 143 9.19 23.87 -15.01
C LYS A 143 9.49 23.93 -13.51
N GLY A 144 10.12 25.01 -13.03
CA GLY A 144 10.57 25.14 -11.64
C GLY A 144 9.46 24.89 -10.60
N PRO A 145 9.81 24.64 -9.32
CA PRO A 145 8.83 24.42 -8.27
C PRO A 145 7.96 25.68 -8.06
N ARG A 146 6.72 25.49 -7.62
CA ARG A 146 5.83 26.59 -7.23
C ARG A 146 6.32 27.21 -5.92
N GLU A 147 6.32 28.55 -5.86
CA GLU A 147 6.65 29.26 -4.62
C GLU A 147 5.49 29.22 -3.61
N ARG A 148 4.23 29.37 -4.08
CA ARG A 148 2.98 29.30 -3.29
C ARG A 148 1.84 28.77 -4.15
N HIS A 149 0.80 28.23 -3.51
CA HIS A 149 -0.46 27.84 -4.16
C HIS A 149 -1.31 29.10 -4.37
N ARG A 150 -1.48 29.50 -5.62
CA ARG A 150 -2.30 30.66 -5.97
C ARG A 150 -3.13 30.27 -7.18
N ALA A 151 -4.43 30.52 -7.12
CA ALA A 151 -5.36 29.99 -8.10
C ALA A 151 -4.96 30.36 -9.55
N MET A 152 -4.61 31.63 -9.81
CA MET A 152 -4.19 32.05 -11.16
C MET A 152 -2.86 31.40 -11.60
N THR A 153 -1.89 31.30 -10.70
CA THR A 153 -0.59 30.67 -11.01
C THR A 153 -0.76 29.17 -11.26
N ASP A 154 -1.68 28.52 -10.56
CA ASP A 154 -2.01 27.10 -10.73
C ASP A 154 -2.77 26.85 -12.05
N CYS A 155 -3.60 27.80 -12.50
CA CYS A 155 -4.17 27.78 -13.85
C CYS A 155 -3.07 27.80 -14.94
N GLU A 156 -2.13 28.74 -14.83
CA GLU A 156 -1.00 28.88 -15.78
C GLU A 156 -0.08 27.65 -15.76
N ALA A 157 0.19 27.10 -14.58
CA ALA A 157 0.95 25.88 -14.40
C ALA A 157 0.26 24.67 -15.04
N THR A 158 -1.04 24.50 -14.81
CA THR A 158 -1.84 23.41 -15.39
C THR A 158 -1.83 23.50 -16.91
N HIS A 159 -2.05 24.69 -17.47
CA HIS A 159 -1.96 24.92 -18.92
C HIS A 159 -0.58 24.56 -19.47
N SER A 160 0.50 25.06 -18.85
CA SER A 160 1.86 24.78 -19.32
C SER A 160 2.20 23.29 -19.27
N VAL A 161 1.75 22.56 -18.25
CA VAL A 161 1.97 21.12 -18.12
C VAL A 161 1.21 20.36 -19.21
N LEU A 162 -0.06 20.71 -19.44
CA LEU A 162 -0.85 20.03 -20.47
C LEU A 162 -0.29 20.28 -21.87
N VAL A 163 0.09 21.52 -22.20
CA VAL A 163 0.74 21.80 -23.50
C VAL A 163 1.99 20.95 -23.67
N HIS A 164 2.86 20.89 -22.64
CA HIS A 164 4.05 20.05 -22.67
C HIS A 164 3.74 18.57 -22.91
N ALA A 165 2.72 18.02 -22.23
CA ALA A 165 2.31 16.63 -22.39
C ALA A 165 1.75 16.33 -23.79
N LEU A 166 0.89 17.22 -24.31
CA LEU A 166 0.28 17.09 -25.64
C LEU A 166 1.35 17.22 -26.74
N GLU A 167 2.26 18.18 -26.63
CA GLU A 167 3.40 18.33 -27.56
C GLU A 167 4.31 17.11 -27.52
N GLY A 168 4.55 16.55 -26.34
CA GLY A 168 5.28 15.28 -26.18
C GLY A 168 4.61 14.15 -26.96
N CYS A 169 3.28 14.02 -26.87
CA CYS A 169 2.54 12.99 -27.60
C CYS A 169 2.63 13.15 -29.12
N VAL A 170 2.53 14.40 -29.62
CA VAL A 170 2.69 14.71 -31.05
C VAL A 170 4.10 14.41 -31.53
N ARG A 171 5.12 14.83 -30.76
CA ARG A 171 6.54 14.57 -31.06
C ARG A 171 6.85 13.08 -31.10
N ASP A 172 6.25 12.31 -30.20
CA ASP A 172 6.47 10.86 -30.07
C ASP A 172 5.60 10.04 -31.05
N GLY A 173 4.72 10.68 -31.84
CA GLY A 173 3.91 10.02 -32.87
C GLY A 173 2.85 9.06 -32.32
N ARG A 174 2.18 9.42 -31.22
CA ARG A 174 1.35 8.50 -30.42
C ARG A 174 -0.07 8.23 -30.97
N ALA A 175 -0.27 8.26 -32.28
CA ALA A 175 -1.59 8.08 -32.89
C ALA A 175 -2.21 6.72 -32.54
N GLU A 176 -1.45 5.62 -32.60
CA GLU A 176 -1.98 4.28 -32.27
C GLU A 176 -2.38 4.13 -30.79
N ASP A 177 -1.58 4.69 -29.88
CA ASP A 177 -1.90 4.69 -28.44
C ASP A 177 -3.21 5.42 -28.16
N LEU A 178 -3.41 6.56 -28.83
CA LEU A 178 -4.59 7.40 -28.67
C LEU A 178 -5.83 6.77 -29.28
N ALA A 179 -5.70 6.09 -30.43
CA ALA A 179 -6.81 5.35 -31.04
C ALA A 179 -7.33 4.25 -30.09
N ASP A 180 -6.42 3.45 -29.53
CA ASP A 180 -6.73 2.38 -28.58
C ASP A 180 -7.42 2.91 -27.30
N LEU A 181 -6.92 4.04 -26.79
CA LEU A 181 -7.52 4.74 -25.66
C LEU A 181 -8.93 5.24 -26.00
N LEU A 182 -9.10 5.88 -27.16
CA LEU A 182 -10.37 6.43 -27.64
C LEU A 182 -11.41 5.33 -27.85
N GLU A 183 -11.07 4.19 -28.43
CA GLU A 183 -11.97 3.03 -28.58
C GLU A 183 -12.48 2.50 -27.23
N THR A 184 -11.65 2.62 -26.19
CA THR A 184 -12.05 2.22 -24.83
C THR A 184 -12.86 3.31 -24.13
N LEU A 185 -12.55 4.58 -24.36
CA LEU A 185 -13.28 5.70 -23.78
C LEU A 185 -14.60 5.97 -24.50
N ASP A 186 -14.73 5.66 -25.79
CA ASP A 186 -15.89 5.83 -26.64
C ASP A 186 -16.00 4.63 -27.62
N PRO A 187 -16.98 3.72 -27.41
CA PRO A 187 -17.19 2.57 -28.29
C PRO A 187 -17.43 2.93 -29.77
N ARG A 188 -17.78 4.19 -30.07
CA ARG A 188 -17.99 4.69 -31.44
C ARG A 188 -16.74 5.34 -32.03
N ALA A 189 -15.65 5.45 -31.27
CA ALA A 189 -14.44 6.13 -31.72
C ALA A 189 -13.89 5.53 -33.01
N ALA A 190 -13.86 4.20 -33.17
CA ALA A 190 -13.35 3.57 -34.39
C ALA A 190 -14.05 4.08 -35.67
N LEU A 191 -15.38 4.23 -35.63
CA LEU A 191 -16.17 4.79 -36.74
C LEU A 191 -15.86 6.26 -36.95
N ARG A 192 -15.83 7.06 -35.87
CA ARG A 192 -15.52 8.50 -35.94
C ARG A 192 -14.12 8.74 -36.52
N LEU A 193 -13.14 7.99 -36.05
CA LEU A 193 -11.77 8.06 -36.54
C LEU A 193 -11.74 7.72 -38.02
N ALA A 194 -12.35 6.61 -38.45
CA ALA A 194 -12.42 6.23 -39.87
C ALA A 194 -13.10 7.29 -40.77
N GLN A 195 -14.16 7.95 -40.31
CA GLN A 195 -14.79 9.07 -41.04
C GLN A 195 -13.84 10.26 -41.20
N ILE A 196 -13.13 10.63 -40.12
CA ILE A 196 -12.08 11.66 -40.17
C ILE A 196 -10.97 11.26 -41.15
N GLU A 197 -10.61 9.97 -41.21
CA GLU A 197 -9.62 9.47 -42.17
C GLU A 197 -10.10 9.57 -43.63
N ALA A 198 -11.40 9.36 -43.86
CA ALA A 198 -12.03 9.45 -45.18
C ALA A 198 -12.26 10.90 -45.66
N GLY A 199 -12.01 11.91 -44.81
CA GLY A 199 -12.26 13.31 -45.14
C GLY A 199 -13.74 13.67 -45.16
N GLU A 200 -14.60 12.85 -44.56
CA GLU A 200 -16.02 13.13 -44.39
C GLU A 200 -16.21 14.13 -43.23
N ALA A 201 -17.13 15.08 -43.39
CA ALA A 201 -17.59 15.88 -42.27
C ALA A 201 -18.26 14.91 -41.28
N GLY A 202 -17.57 14.61 -40.17
CA GLY A 202 -18.10 13.70 -39.16
C GLY A 202 -19.46 14.22 -38.72
N ASP A 203 -20.52 13.49 -39.06
CA ASP A 203 -21.87 13.82 -38.64
C ASP A 203 -21.85 13.99 -37.12
N GLU A 204 -22.35 15.12 -36.63
CA GLU A 204 -22.58 15.34 -35.21
C GLU A 204 -23.65 14.33 -34.77
N MET A 205 -23.23 13.10 -34.45
CA MET A 205 -24.05 12.17 -33.68
C MET A 205 -24.16 12.70 -32.24
N GLU A 206 -24.79 13.87 -32.10
CA GLU A 206 -25.24 14.42 -30.83
C GLU A 206 -26.19 13.40 -30.17
N GLY A 207 -25.93 13.10 -28.91
CA GLY A 207 -26.92 12.43 -28.05
C GLY A 207 -26.52 11.11 -27.39
N SER A 208 -25.24 10.70 -27.31
CA SER A 208 -24.90 9.47 -26.56
C SER A 208 -23.60 9.44 -25.74
N LEU A 209 -22.77 10.49 -25.76
CA LEU A 209 -21.62 10.55 -24.86
C LEU A 209 -22.06 11.14 -23.52
N ASP A 210 -21.65 10.50 -22.42
CA ASP A 210 -21.82 11.05 -21.08
C ASP A 210 -21.19 12.45 -21.03
N ALA A 211 -21.89 13.42 -20.45
CA ALA A 211 -21.43 14.82 -20.36
C ALA A 211 -20.03 14.96 -19.73
N ASP A 212 -19.68 14.08 -18.79
CA ASP A 212 -18.37 14.05 -18.14
C ASP A 212 -17.24 13.56 -19.05
N ALA A 213 -17.52 12.76 -20.10
CA ALA A 213 -16.51 12.19 -20.99
C ALA A 213 -16.29 12.99 -22.27
N ALA A 214 -17.29 13.76 -22.72
CA ALA A 214 -17.26 14.46 -24.00
C ALA A 214 -16.06 15.40 -24.17
N PRO A 215 -15.69 16.26 -23.19
CA PRO A 215 -14.55 17.17 -23.34
C PRO A 215 -13.22 16.44 -23.52
N LEU A 216 -13.04 15.35 -22.76
CA LEU A 216 -11.86 14.50 -22.82
C LEU A 216 -11.74 13.81 -24.18
N VAL A 217 -12.82 13.19 -24.66
CA VAL A 217 -12.85 12.47 -25.94
C VAL A 217 -12.58 13.42 -27.10
N SER A 218 -13.15 14.63 -27.06
CA SER A 218 -12.92 15.67 -28.08
C SER A 218 -11.44 16.06 -28.15
N LEU A 219 -10.83 16.39 -27.00
CA LEU A 219 -9.41 16.76 -26.94
C LEU A 219 -8.50 15.64 -27.45
N LEU A 220 -8.75 14.39 -27.02
CA LEU A 220 -7.95 13.23 -27.44
C LEU A 220 -8.11 12.92 -28.93
N THR A 221 -9.29 13.14 -29.52
CA THR A 221 -9.53 12.99 -30.95
C THR A 221 -8.73 14.03 -31.74
N GLY A 222 -8.72 15.29 -31.31
CA GLY A 222 -7.88 16.33 -31.91
C GLY A 222 -6.38 16.00 -31.81
N LEU A 223 -5.94 15.54 -30.64
CA LEU A 223 -4.55 15.12 -30.43
C LEU A 223 -4.16 13.94 -31.34
N TRP A 224 -5.04 12.96 -31.50
CA TRP A 224 -4.84 11.84 -32.41
C TRP A 224 -4.62 12.33 -33.85
N SER A 225 -5.46 13.24 -34.34
CA SER A 225 -5.32 13.82 -35.69
C SER A 225 -3.98 14.53 -35.87
N LEU A 226 -3.54 15.30 -34.87
CA LEU A 226 -2.23 15.97 -34.88
C LEU A 226 -1.08 14.96 -34.91
N CYS A 227 -1.10 13.94 -34.04
CA CYS A 227 -0.10 12.87 -34.02
C CYS A 227 -0.01 12.14 -35.36
N ARG A 228 -1.15 11.89 -36.03
CA ARG A 228 -1.18 11.22 -37.34
C ARG A 228 -0.62 12.09 -38.45
N SER A 229 -0.94 13.39 -38.45
CA SER A 229 -0.47 14.35 -39.46
C SER A 229 1.04 14.63 -39.42
N ARG A 230 1.70 14.26 -38.32
CA ARG A 230 3.14 14.40 -38.09
C ARG A 230 3.75 13.05 -37.79
N PRO A 231 4.00 12.21 -38.83
CA PRO A 231 4.65 10.92 -38.61
C PRO A 231 6.03 11.17 -38.00
N ALA A 232 6.21 10.78 -36.74
CA ALA A 232 7.53 10.70 -36.14
C ALA A 232 8.32 9.59 -36.85
N PRO A 233 9.63 9.76 -37.11
CA PRO A 233 10.45 8.61 -37.44
C PRO A 233 10.32 7.62 -36.29
N LEU A 234 9.93 6.39 -36.60
CA LEU A 234 9.86 5.25 -35.67
C LEU A 234 11.22 5.05 -34.99
N LYS A 235 11.51 5.86 -33.97
CA LYS A 235 12.43 5.48 -32.92
C LYS A 235 11.64 4.53 -32.04
N LEU A 236 11.60 3.27 -32.45
CA LEU A 236 11.57 2.14 -31.54
C LEU A 236 12.87 2.15 -30.69
N SER A 237 13.18 3.26 -30.00
CA SER A 237 13.98 3.12 -28.81
C SER A 237 13.11 2.34 -27.84
N ALA A 238 13.57 1.17 -27.46
CA ALA A 238 12.94 0.20 -26.58
C ALA A 238 12.71 0.72 -25.14
N SER A 239 12.35 1.99 -24.98
CA SER A 239 12.17 2.69 -23.70
C SER A 239 10.71 2.75 -23.24
N GLY A 240 9.77 2.17 -23.99
CA GLY A 240 8.34 2.06 -23.62
C GLY A 240 7.87 0.66 -23.23
N PHE A 241 8.73 -0.35 -23.32
CA PHE A 241 8.40 -1.72 -22.95
C PHE A 241 9.46 -2.22 -22.01
N LEU A 242 9.04 -2.60 -20.79
CA LEU A 242 9.79 -3.35 -19.76
C LEU A 242 11.28 -3.01 -19.75
N PRO A 243 11.81 -2.22 -18.77
CA PRO A 243 13.21 -1.79 -18.79
C PRO A 243 14.08 -2.94 -19.26
N ALA A 244 14.78 -2.70 -20.38
CA ALA A 244 15.65 -3.67 -21.02
C ALA A 244 16.39 -4.41 -19.91
N ARG A 245 16.46 -5.75 -20.00
CA ARG A 245 17.25 -6.60 -19.10
C ARG A 245 18.48 -5.80 -18.69
N PRO A 246 18.71 -5.50 -17.40
CA PRO A 246 19.93 -4.79 -17.02
C PRO A 246 21.07 -5.55 -17.68
N GLU A 247 21.67 -4.96 -18.71
CA GLU A 247 22.71 -5.64 -19.45
C GLU A 247 23.75 -6.00 -18.42
N ARG A 248 24.09 -7.28 -18.37
CA ARG A 248 25.13 -7.85 -17.52
C ARG A 248 26.48 -7.30 -17.97
N GLN A 249 26.72 -6.02 -17.73
CA GLN A 249 28.01 -5.37 -17.88
C GLN A 249 28.50 -5.06 -16.47
N ARG A 250 29.25 -6.02 -15.91
CA ARG A 250 30.14 -5.70 -14.79
C ARG A 250 31.07 -4.57 -15.25
N ALA A 251 31.51 -3.69 -14.34
CA ALA A 251 32.37 -2.54 -14.66
C ALA A 251 33.69 -2.90 -15.41
N ASN A 252 34.04 -4.18 -15.49
CA ASN A 252 35.17 -4.72 -16.25
C ASN A 252 34.80 -5.33 -17.62
N GLY A 253 33.55 -5.20 -18.08
CA GLY A 253 33.07 -5.77 -19.35
C GLY A 253 32.81 -7.29 -19.34
N SER A 254 32.94 -7.98 -18.20
CA SER A 254 32.71 -9.43 -18.14
C SER A 254 31.23 -9.79 -18.02
N LYS A 255 30.77 -10.73 -18.86
CA LYS A 255 29.50 -11.43 -18.64
C LYS A 255 29.64 -12.25 -17.34
N PRO A 256 28.71 -12.16 -16.38
CA PRO A 256 28.65 -13.10 -15.29
C PRO A 256 28.31 -14.50 -15.85
N PRO A 257 28.71 -15.57 -15.16
CA PRO A 257 28.59 -16.93 -15.66
C PRO A 257 27.14 -17.27 -16.02
N ASP A 258 26.96 -18.03 -17.11
CA ASP A 258 25.66 -18.43 -17.65
C ASP A 258 24.90 -19.35 -16.68
N GLU A 259 25.63 -20.06 -15.79
CA GLU A 259 25.07 -20.85 -14.70
C GLU A 259 25.52 -20.32 -13.33
N PRO A 260 24.62 -20.28 -12.33
CA PRO A 260 25.01 -20.00 -10.96
C PRO A 260 26.01 -21.05 -10.50
N PRO A 261 27.02 -20.69 -9.68
CA PRO A 261 28.00 -21.65 -9.20
C PRO A 261 27.30 -22.79 -8.46
N GLY A 262 27.71 -24.04 -8.76
CA GLY A 262 27.21 -25.23 -8.08
C GLY A 262 27.41 -25.12 -6.57
N GLU A 263 26.58 -25.83 -5.79
CA GLU A 263 26.60 -25.77 -4.32
C GLU A 263 27.98 -26.02 -3.71
N ASP A 264 28.75 -26.89 -4.36
CA ASP A 264 30.11 -27.31 -4.01
C ASP A 264 31.20 -26.28 -4.32
N THR A 265 30.89 -25.21 -5.05
CA THR A 265 31.87 -24.16 -5.36
C THR A 265 32.31 -23.47 -4.06
N PRO A 266 33.61 -23.44 -3.72
CA PRO A 266 34.07 -22.82 -2.48
C PRO A 266 33.68 -21.34 -2.42
N VAL A 267 33.12 -20.92 -1.30
CA VAL A 267 32.75 -19.52 -1.07
C VAL A 267 34.00 -18.72 -0.74
N GLN A 268 34.24 -17.66 -1.52
CA GLN A 268 35.26 -16.65 -1.22
C GLN A 268 34.70 -15.66 -0.19
N PRO A 269 35.34 -15.53 0.98
CA PRO A 269 34.82 -14.67 2.03
C PRO A 269 34.89 -13.20 1.65
N VAL A 270 33.87 -12.45 2.05
CA VAL A 270 33.91 -10.99 1.97
C VAL A 270 34.86 -10.45 3.02
N ARG A 271 35.94 -9.79 2.60
CA ARG A 271 36.96 -9.28 3.53
C ARG A 271 36.45 -8.02 4.25
N PRO A 272 36.75 -7.86 5.55
CA PRO A 272 36.33 -6.68 6.32
C PRO A 272 36.80 -5.35 5.71
N GLU A 273 37.96 -5.32 5.05
CA GLU A 273 38.54 -4.11 4.46
C GLU A 273 37.69 -3.56 3.32
N GLU A 274 37.01 -4.42 2.54
CA GLU A 274 36.13 -3.96 1.46
C GLU A 274 34.82 -3.40 1.97
N VAL A 275 34.30 -3.97 3.06
CA VAL A 275 33.15 -3.39 3.75
C VAL A 275 33.52 -2.00 4.26
N THR A 276 34.70 -1.86 4.85
CA THR A 276 35.25 -0.57 5.31
C THR A 276 35.51 0.40 4.16
N ALA A 277 35.96 -0.07 3.00
CA ALA A 277 36.20 0.78 1.83
C ALA A 277 34.91 1.39 1.25
N LEU A 278 33.74 0.79 1.49
CA LEU A 278 32.44 1.33 1.08
C LEU A 278 31.77 2.17 2.17
N LEU A 279 31.68 1.64 3.40
CA LEU A 279 30.92 2.24 4.51
C LEU A 279 31.77 3.03 5.52
N GLY A 280 33.08 2.84 5.53
CA GLY A 280 34.00 3.46 6.47
C GLY A 280 34.33 4.91 6.13
N SER A 281 35.19 5.52 6.96
CA SER A 281 35.69 6.88 6.76
C SER A 281 36.49 7.00 5.46
N GLY A 282 36.14 7.96 4.62
CA GLY A 282 36.69 8.11 3.27
C GLY A 282 36.19 7.05 2.29
N GLY A 283 35.15 6.28 2.64
CA GLY A 283 34.60 5.23 1.78
C GLY A 283 33.81 5.77 0.58
N ALA A 284 33.52 4.90 -0.39
CA ALA A 284 32.84 5.28 -1.63
C ALA A 284 31.45 5.90 -1.39
N LEU A 285 30.71 5.46 -0.37
CA LEU A 285 29.39 6.01 -0.06
C LEU A 285 29.46 7.42 0.54
N GLN A 286 30.53 7.75 1.27
CA GLN A 286 30.73 9.11 1.79
C GLN A 286 31.02 10.10 0.65
N HIS A 287 31.74 9.67 -0.38
CA HIS A 287 32.02 10.50 -1.57
C HIS A 287 30.81 10.60 -2.51
N ALA A 288 30.03 9.54 -2.65
CA ALA A 288 28.89 9.49 -3.56
C ALA A 288 27.62 10.17 -3.02
N GLN A 289 27.57 10.48 -1.72
CA GLN A 289 26.37 11.00 -1.07
C GLN A 289 26.66 12.15 -0.11
N GLU A 290 26.09 13.31 -0.42
CA GLU A 290 26.03 14.44 0.48
C GLU A 290 25.24 14.08 1.76
N GLY A 291 25.84 14.30 2.94
CA GLY A 291 25.22 14.00 4.24
C GLY A 291 25.32 12.55 4.73
N PHE A 292 26.09 11.67 4.07
CA PHE A 292 26.39 10.34 4.64
C PHE A 292 27.35 10.46 5.82
N ALA A 293 26.97 9.89 6.96
CA ALA A 293 27.79 9.83 8.17
C ALA A 293 28.20 8.40 8.49
N VAL A 294 29.49 8.20 8.70
CA VAL A 294 30.09 6.91 9.06
C VAL A 294 29.74 6.58 10.51
N ARG A 295 29.29 5.34 10.74
CA ARG A 295 28.88 4.86 12.07
C ARG A 295 29.60 3.55 12.41
N PRO A 296 30.36 3.47 13.51
CA PRO A 296 31.05 2.24 13.90
C PRO A 296 30.13 1.02 14.01
N ALA A 297 28.97 1.17 14.66
CA ALA A 297 27.98 0.11 14.80
C ALA A 297 27.40 -0.37 13.45
N GLN A 298 27.34 0.50 12.43
CA GLN A 298 26.94 0.13 11.08
C GLN A 298 28.00 -0.74 10.41
N LEU A 299 29.28 -0.39 10.58
CA LEU A 299 30.40 -1.13 10.02
C LEU A 299 30.54 -2.50 10.67
N GLU A 300 30.45 -2.57 12.00
CA GLU A 300 30.45 -3.84 12.73
C GLU A 300 29.31 -4.75 12.26
N MET A 301 28.10 -4.19 12.05
CA MET A 301 26.95 -4.94 11.57
C MET A 301 27.22 -5.48 10.17
N ALA A 302 27.76 -4.64 9.29
CA ALA A 302 28.08 -5.03 7.93
C ALA A 302 29.16 -6.14 7.88
N GLN A 303 30.15 -6.09 8.75
CA GLN A 303 31.17 -7.14 8.88
C GLN A 303 30.58 -8.45 9.42
N ALA A 304 29.68 -8.40 10.40
CA ALA A 304 29.00 -9.59 10.91
C ALA A 304 28.09 -10.24 9.85
N VAL A 305 27.40 -9.43 9.05
CA VAL A 305 26.60 -9.90 7.92
C VAL A 305 27.51 -10.50 6.84
N ALA A 306 28.61 -9.83 6.46
CA ALA A 306 29.61 -10.34 5.52
C ALA A 306 30.13 -11.73 5.93
N ARG A 307 30.49 -11.87 7.20
CA ARG A 307 30.94 -13.13 7.78
C ARG A 307 29.87 -14.22 7.69
N THR A 308 28.62 -13.90 8.00
CA THR A 308 27.51 -14.87 7.95
C THR A 308 27.16 -15.30 6.54
N LEU A 309 27.19 -14.38 5.58
CA LEU A 309 27.01 -14.72 4.16
C LEU A 309 28.15 -15.62 3.65
N SER A 310 29.38 -15.36 4.10
CA SER A 310 30.59 -16.09 3.70
C SER A 310 30.71 -17.49 4.31
N GLU A 311 30.56 -17.59 5.63
CA GLU A 311 30.72 -18.84 6.39
C GLU A 311 29.44 -19.68 6.39
N GLY A 312 28.28 -19.06 6.16
CA GLY A 312 26.97 -19.65 6.40
C GLY A 312 26.51 -19.51 7.86
N GLY A 313 25.35 -20.10 8.15
CA GLY A 313 24.70 -20.07 9.46
C GLY A 313 23.70 -18.92 9.63
N GLN A 314 23.34 -18.65 10.89
CA GLN A 314 22.27 -17.71 11.22
C GLN A 314 22.83 -16.55 12.05
N LEU A 315 22.37 -15.33 11.78
CA LEU A 315 22.72 -14.11 12.50
C LEU A 315 21.44 -13.35 12.86
N ALA A 316 21.29 -13.00 14.14
CA ALA A 316 20.24 -12.11 14.61
C ALA A 316 20.86 -10.78 15.05
N VAL A 317 20.46 -9.70 14.38
CA VAL A 317 20.95 -8.35 14.60
C VAL A 317 19.84 -7.49 15.17
N GLU A 318 20.02 -7.02 16.41
CA GLU A 318 19.24 -5.92 16.95
C GLU A 318 20.01 -4.61 16.73
N ALA A 319 19.55 -3.80 15.79
CA ALA A 319 20.21 -2.57 15.39
C ALA A 319 19.31 -1.36 15.63
N GLY A 320 19.70 -0.47 16.55
CA GLY A 320 18.90 0.68 16.95
C GLY A 320 18.49 1.61 15.78
N THR A 321 17.45 2.42 15.99
CA THR A 321 17.06 3.44 15.02
C THR A 321 18.24 4.35 14.70
N GLY A 322 18.39 4.70 13.42
CA GLY A 322 19.48 5.56 12.94
C GLY A 322 20.82 4.88 12.71
N THR A 323 20.99 3.61 13.07
CA THR A 323 22.24 2.85 12.84
C THR A 323 22.54 2.65 11.34
N GLY A 324 21.58 2.85 10.44
CA GLY A 324 21.76 2.64 9.00
C GLY A 324 21.70 1.16 8.60
N LYS A 325 20.77 0.41 9.23
CA LYS A 325 20.52 -1.04 9.05
C LYS A 325 20.55 -1.47 7.58
N SER A 326 19.82 -0.75 6.73
CA SER A 326 19.65 -1.11 5.33
C SER A 326 20.97 -1.18 4.58
N LEU A 327 21.79 -0.12 4.64
CA LEU A 327 23.11 -0.14 4.03
C LEU A 327 24.06 -1.15 4.69
N ALA A 328 23.89 -1.43 6.00
CA ALA A 328 24.71 -2.39 6.71
C ALA A 328 24.51 -3.84 6.23
N TYR A 329 23.29 -4.25 5.85
CA TYR A 329 23.08 -5.57 5.25
C TYR A 329 23.22 -5.58 3.71
N LEU A 330 22.91 -4.47 3.02
CA LEU A 330 23.00 -4.40 1.55
C LEU A 330 24.44 -4.39 1.04
N THR A 331 25.33 -3.64 1.70
CA THR A 331 26.74 -3.53 1.31
C THR A 331 27.44 -4.89 1.27
N PRO A 332 27.46 -5.68 2.36
CA PRO A 332 28.07 -7.00 2.35
C PRO A 332 27.33 -7.98 1.45
N ALA A 333 26.01 -7.85 1.26
CA ALA A 333 25.26 -8.66 0.29
C ALA A 333 25.75 -8.43 -1.14
N ALA A 334 25.91 -7.17 -1.56
CA ALA A 334 26.44 -6.83 -2.88
C ALA A 334 27.90 -7.29 -3.06
N LEU A 335 28.76 -7.09 -2.06
CA LEU A 335 30.15 -7.58 -2.14
C LEU A 335 30.21 -9.11 -2.24
N PHE A 336 29.34 -9.81 -1.49
CA PHE A 336 29.27 -11.27 -1.50
C PHE A 336 28.84 -11.79 -2.87
N THR A 337 27.82 -11.19 -3.48
CA THR A 337 27.29 -11.61 -4.77
C THR A 337 28.32 -11.39 -5.89
N VAL A 338 29.01 -10.24 -5.90
CA VAL A 338 30.07 -9.93 -6.87
C VAL A 338 31.19 -10.97 -6.84
N ARG A 339 31.61 -11.38 -5.64
CA ARG A 339 32.67 -12.37 -5.45
C ARG A 339 32.26 -13.78 -5.84
N ASN A 340 31.07 -14.18 -5.40
CA ASN A 340 30.69 -15.58 -5.39
C ASN A 340 29.73 -15.94 -6.51
N GLY A 341 29.15 -14.98 -7.23
CA GLY A 341 28.07 -15.23 -8.20
C GLY A 341 26.81 -15.82 -7.57
N ARG A 342 26.68 -15.75 -6.24
CA ARG A 342 25.56 -16.31 -5.46
C ARG A 342 24.61 -15.21 -5.07
N LYS A 343 23.32 -15.40 -5.38
CA LYS A 343 22.26 -14.43 -5.16
C LYS A 343 21.97 -14.25 -3.67
N VAL A 344 21.70 -13.02 -3.26
CA VAL A 344 21.24 -12.70 -1.90
C VAL A 344 19.84 -12.08 -1.96
N GLY A 345 18.92 -12.67 -1.20
CA GLY A 345 17.57 -12.15 -1.01
C GLY A 345 17.50 -11.14 0.12
N VAL A 346 16.71 -10.09 -0.03
CA VAL A 346 16.39 -9.12 1.01
C VAL A 346 14.88 -8.97 1.10
N ALA A 347 14.31 -9.31 2.25
CA ALA A 347 12.88 -9.34 2.48
C ALA A 347 12.47 -8.32 3.57
N PRO A 348 12.21 -7.05 3.20
CA PRO A 348 11.58 -6.09 4.10
C PRO A 348 10.13 -6.49 4.43
N HIS A 349 9.69 -6.12 5.64
CA HIS A 349 8.29 -6.33 6.05
C HIS A 349 7.31 -5.38 5.33
N THR A 350 7.64 -4.08 5.24
CA THR A 350 6.71 -3.06 4.72
C THR A 350 7.00 -2.67 3.27
N LYS A 351 5.95 -2.30 2.54
CA LYS A 351 6.06 -1.74 1.18
C LYS A 351 6.88 -0.43 1.16
N THR A 352 6.75 0.40 2.19
CA THR A 352 7.53 1.64 2.32
C THR A 352 9.04 1.37 2.38
N LEU A 353 9.47 0.38 3.19
CA LEU A 353 10.86 -0.02 3.25
C LEU A 353 11.32 -0.62 1.92
N GLN A 354 10.49 -1.45 1.29
CA GLN A 354 10.77 -2.01 -0.02
C GLN A 354 11.01 -0.94 -1.10
N ASP A 355 10.12 0.07 -1.18
CA ASP A 355 10.27 1.21 -2.08
C ASP A 355 11.57 1.99 -1.74
N GLN A 356 11.85 2.21 -0.45
CA GLN A 356 13.09 2.85 -0.03
C GLN A 356 14.35 2.10 -0.50
N LEU A 357 14.38 0.77 -0.39
CA LEU A 357 15.52 -0.03 -0.84
C LEU A 357 15.71 0.12 -2.36
N ILE A 358 14.64 0.01 -3.15
CA ILE A 358 14.68 0.00 -4.62
C ILE A 358 14.90 1.39 -5.23
N GLU A 359 14.32 2.44 -4.63
CA GLU A 359 14.36 3.80 -5.19
C GLU A 359 15.51 4.64 -4.63
N LYS A 360 16.06 4.29 -3.46
CA LYS A 360 17.13 5.07 -2.80
C LYS A 360 18.37 4.24 -2.51
N ASP A 361 18.29 3.23 -1.65
CA ASP A 361 19.49 2.62 -1.06
C ASP A 361 20.29 1.76 -2.05
N LEU A 362 19.64 0.89 -2.83
CA LEU A 362 20.29 0.08 -3.86
C LEU A 362 20.85 0.90 -5.02
N PRO A 363 20.12 1.88 -5.62
CA PRO A 363 20.68 2.77 -6.64
C PRO A 363 21.93 3.54 -6.16
N ARG A 364 21.95 3.94 -4.88
CA ARG A 364 23.12 4.60 -4.29
C ARG A 364 24.31 3.65 -4.19
N LEU A 365 24.10 2.45 -3.65
CA LEU A 365 25.15 1.44 -3.53
C LEU A 365 25.67 0.99 -4.90
N HIS A 366 24.78 0.83 -5.88
CA HIS A 366 25.13 0.49 -7.26
C HIS A 366 26.04 1.56 -7.87
N ARG A 367 25.74 2.86 -7.72
CA ARG A 367 26.62 3.94 -8.17
C ARG A 367 27.95 3.97 -7.42
N ALA A 368 27.93 3.81 -6.10
CA ALA A 368 29.14 3.83 -5.27
C ALA A 368 30.11 2.67 -5.59
N THR A 369 29.60 1.57 -6.12
CA THR A 369 30.38 0.40 -6.56
C THR A 369 30.70 0.40 -8.05
N GLY A 370 30.43 1.51 -8.77
CA GLY A 370 30.65 1.60 -10.21
C GLY A 370 29.81 0.63 -11.04
N GLY A 371 28.67 0.19 -10.51
CA GLY A 371 27.77 -0.77 -11.16
C GLY A 371 28.23 -2.23 -11.07
N ALA A 372 29.02 -2.59 -10.06
CA ALA A 372 29.60 -3.94 -9.93
C ALA A 372 28.56 -5.08 -9.79
N PHE A 373 27.35 -4.78 -9.33
CA PHE A 373 26.27 -5.75 -9.09
C PHE A 373 24.93 -5.25 -9.65
N SER A 374 24.04 -6.19 -9.96
CA SER A 374 22.67 -5.94 -10.41
C SER A 374 21.66 -6.19 -9.29
N TYR A 375 20.49 -5.56 -9.36
CA TYR A 375 19.41 -5.78 -8.41
C TYR A 375 18.04 -5.76 -9.08
N ALA A 376 17.07 -6.45 -8.49
CA ALA A 376 15.68 -6.48 -8.97
C ALA A 376 14.69 -6.58 -7.82
N LEU A 377 13.43 -6.23 -8.12
CA LEU A 377 12.28 -6.44 -7.24
C LEU A 377 11.43 -7.60 -7.78
N LEU A 378 11.11 -8.57 -6.94
CA LEU A 378 10.18 -9.64 -7.26
C LEU A 378 9.06 -9.73 -6.23
N LYS A 379 7.82 -9.60 -6.72
CA LYS A 379 6.60 -9.76 -5.93
C LYS A 379 5.94 -11.10 -6.22
N GLY A 380 4.92 -11.44 -5.42
CA GLY A 380 4.02 -12.56 -5.73
C GLY A 380 3.34 -12.36 -7.08
N GLN A 381 3.08 -13.44 -7.81
CA GLN A 381 2.57 -13.40 -9.19
C GLN A 381 1.29 -12.57 -9.36
N THR A 382 0.41 -12.61 -8.35
CA THR A 382 -0.87 -11.88 -8.32
C THR A 382 -0.73 -10.36 -8.24
N ASN A 383 0.47 -9.84 -8.03
CA ASN A 383 0.75 -8.40 -8.06
C ASN A 383 1.05 -7.87 -9.46
N TYR A 384 1.13 -8.73 -10.48
CA TYR A 384 1.45 -8.32 -11.84
C TYR A 384 0.22 -8.33 -12.75
N LEU A 385 0.08 -7.28 -13.56
CA LEU A 385 -0.90 -7.17 -14.62
C LEU A 385 -0.65 -8.24 -15.69
N CYS A 386 -1.68 -8.99 -16.07
CA CYS A 386 -1.65 -9.96 -17.16
C CYS A 386 -2.17 -9.32 -18.44
N ARG A 387 -1.30 -9.14 -19.44
CA ARG A 387 -1.67 -8.48 -20.71
C ARG A 387 -2.86 -9.15 -21.42
N ARG A 388 -2.89 -10.48 -21.48
CA ARG A 388 -4.01 -11.24 -22.08
C ARG A 388 -5.33 -10.90 -21.40
N ARG A 389 -5.40 -11.12 -20.09
CA ARG A 389 -6.63 -10.90 -19.31
C ARG A 389 -7.04 -9.44 -19.30
N ALA A 390 -6.07 -8.54 -19.18
CA ALA A 390 -6.33 -7.11 -19.23
C ALA A 390 -6.99 -6.71 -20.55
N LEU A 391 -6.44 -7.12 -21.71
CA LEU A 391 -7.04 -6.86 -23.03
C LEU A 391 -8.51 -7.31 -23.12
N ASP A 392 -8.81 -8.49 -22.59
CA ASP A 392 -10.17 -9.04 -22.61
C ASP A 392 -11.13 -8.29 -21.68
N VAL A 393 -10.69 -8.00 -20.45
CA VAL A 393 -11.50 -7.33 -19.41
C VAL A 393 -11.74 -5.85 -19.75
N THR A 394 -10.80 -5.22 -20.45
CA THR A 394 -10.90 -3.81 -20.85
C THR A 394 -11.81 -3.58 -22.06
N ARG A 395 -12.34 -4.63 -22.70
CA ARG A 395 -13.31 -4.46 -23.79
C ARG A 395 -14.56 -3.75 -23.29
N VAL A 396 -15.00 -2.76 -24.06
CA VAL A 396 -16.17 -1.94 -23.77
C VAL A 396 -17.35 -2.35 -24.65
N GLU A 397 -18.56 -2.22 -24.11
CA GLU A 397 -19.80 -2.51 -24.83
C GLU A 397 -20.67 -1.24 -24.91
N PRO A 398 -21.57 -1.16 -25.90
CA PRO A 398 -22.60 -0.12 -25.94
C PRO A 398 -23.40 -0.08 -24.63
N GLY A 399 -23.62 1.13 -24.09
CA GLY A 399 -24.36 1.35 -22.84
C GLY A 399 -23.50 1.44 -21.57
N MET A 400 -22.18 1.19 -21.65
CA MET A 400 -21.29 1.45 -20.51
C MET A 400 -21.08 2.95 -20.28
N GLY A 401 -21.44 3.43 -19.09
CA GLY A 401 -21.14 4.81 -18.67
C GLY A 401 -19.65 5.06 -18.47
N HIS A 402 -19.26 6.34 -18.41
CA HIS A 402 -17.87 6.78 -18.28
C HIS A 402 -17.18 6.20 -17.03
N ALA A 403 -17.88 6.13 -15.90
CA ALA A 403 -17.33 5.53 -14.66
C ALA A 403 -16.91 4.05 -14.82
N ALA A 404 -17.50 3.32 -15.77
CA ALA A 404 -17.10 1.96 -16.12
C ALA A 404 -15.99 1.93 -17.19
N ARG A 405 -16.02 2.86 -18.15
CA ARG A 405 -15.03 2.94 -19.26
C ARG A 405 -13.67 3.49 -18.81
N ALA A 406 -13.65 4.55 -18.01
CA ALA A 406 -12.44 5.22 -17.50
C ALA A 406 -11.40 4.26 -16.87
N PRO A 407 -11.74 3.38 -15.91
CA PRO A 407 -10.77 2.44 -15.35
C PRO A 407 -10.27 1.40 -16.35
N ARG A 408 -11.05 1.06 -17.38
CA ARG A 408 -10.59 0.19 -18.46
C ARG A 408 -9.58 0.90 -19.36
N ALA A 409 -9.87 2.15 -19.72
CA ALA A 409 -8.98 3.02 -20.48
C ALA A 409 -7.65 3.25 -19.75
N TYR A 410 -7.69 3.44 -18.43
CA TYR A 410 -6.48 3.55 -17.60
C TYR A 410 -5.64 2.27 -17.61
N LEU A 411 -6.27 1.10 -17.50
CA LEU A 411 -5.57 -0.19 -17.63
C LEU A 411 -4.97 -0.37 -19.04
N ARG A 412 -5.65 0.07 -20.11
CA ARG A 412 -5.08 0.08 -21.48
C ARG A 412 -3.85 0.98 -21.56
N ALA A 413 -3.90 2.17 -20.97
CA ALA A 413 -2.75 3.08 -20.90
C ALA A 413 -1.56 2.42 -20.17
N LEU A 414 -1.80 1.76 -19.03
CA LEU A 414 -0.77 0.99 -18.31
C LEU A 414 -0.22 -0.20 -19.11
N LEU A 415 -1.02 -0.88 -19.94
CA LEU A 415 -0.52 -1.94 -20.82
C LEU A 415 0.42 -1.42 -21.92
N ARG A 416 0.32 -0.14 -22.26
CA ARG A 416 1.12 0.50 -23.31
C ARG A 416 2.39 1.13 -22.76
N ARG A 417 2.31 1.78 -21.59
CA ARG A 417 3.40 2.60 -21.03
C ARG A 417 3.80 2.27 -19.60
N GLY A 418 3.08 1.37 -18.93
CA GLY A 418 3.40 0.97 -17.57
C GLY A 418 4.78 0.29 -17.50
N PRO A 419 5.64 0.65 -16.54
CA PRO A 419 7.03 0.18 -16.52
C PRO A 419 7.17 -1.28 -16.11
N ASP A 420 6.38 -1.73 -15.12
CA ASP A 420 6.54 -3.01 -14.43
C ASP A 420 5.24 -3.81 -14.28
N GLY A 421 4.10 -3.23 -14.65
CA GLY A 421 2.78 -3.84 -14.52
C GLY A 421 2.39 -4.14 -13.07
N ASP A 422 2.97 -3.43 -12.10
CA ASP A 422 2.71 -3.62 -10.68
C ASP A 422 1.33 -3.09 -10.27
N LEU A 423 0.42 -3.99 -9.94
CA LEU A 423 -0.96 -3.67 -9.54
C LEU A 423 -1.03 -2.93 -8.19
N ASP A 424 0.00 -3.04 -7.35
CA ASP A 424 0.07 -2.23 -6.13
C ASP A 424 0.23 -0.75 -6.45
N ARG A 425 0.89 -0.42 -7.57
CA ARG A 425 1.21 0.93 -8.02
C ARG A 425 0.08 1.60 -8.80
N LEU A 426 -1.09 0.98 -8.93
CA LEU A 426 -2.26 1.67 -9.50
C LEU A 426 -2.56 2.94 -8.68
N SER A 427 -2.81 4.05 -9.38
CA SER A 427 -3.00 5.37 -8.78
C SER A 427 -4.10 5.39 -7.70
N HIS A 428 -3.77 5.94 -6.54
CA HIS A 428 -4.72 6.16 -5.46
C HIS A 428 -5.84 7.13 -5.89
N TRP A 429 -5.47 8.22 -6.55
CA TRP A 429 -6.43 9.20 -7.07
C TRP A 429 -7.43 8.54 -8.02
N PHE A 430 -6.94 7.69 -8.93
CA PHE A 430 -7.79 7.00 -9.88
C PHE A 430 -8.69 5.95 -9.21
N ARG A 431 -8.18 5.22 -8.20
CA ARG A 431 -8.96 4.25 -7.41
C ARG A 431 -10.10 4.93 -6.64
N ASP A 432 -9.85 6.10 -6.06
CA ASP A 432 -10.86 6.85 -5.30
C ASP A 432 -11.95 7.38 -6.24
N ARG A 433 -11.56 7.97 -7.37
CA ARG A 433 -12.49 8.52 -8.35
C ARG A 433 -13.29 7.43 -9.08
N PHE A 434 -12.67 6.30 -9.37
CA PHE A 434 -13.28 5.17 -10.08
C PHE A 434 -13.13 3.86 -9.30
N PRO A 435 -13.96 3.63 -8.26
CA PRO A 435 -13.87 2.45 -7.40
C PRO A 435 -13.98 1.11 -8.13
N VAL A 436 -14.59 1.11 -9.32
CA VAL A 436 -14.67 -0.05 -10.23
C VAL A 436 -13.28 -0.63 -10.53
N LEU A 437 -12.21 0.18 -10.53
CA LEU A 437 -10.84 -0.28 -10.73
C LEU A 437 -10.44 -1.39 -9.74
N LEU A 438 -10.89 -1.30 -8.48
CA LEU A 438 -10.60 -2.31 -7.47
C LEU A 438 -11.28 -3.66 -7.77
N ALA A 439 -12.47 -3.63 -8.36
CA ALA A 439 -13.18 -4.82 -8.82
C ALA A 439 -12.52 -5.43 -10.08
N LEU A 440 -11.87 -4.62 -10.91
CA LEU A 440 -11.16 -5.10 -12.10
C LEU A 440 -9.79 -5.72 -11.78
N ALA A 441 -9.11 -5.26 -10.73
CA ALA A 441 -7.74 -5.70 -10.42
C ALA A 441 -7.57 -7.24 -10.32
N PRO A 442 -8.46 -8.00 -9.64
CA PRO A 442 -8.40 -9.47 -9.63
C PRO A 442 -8.59 -10.11 -11.01
N ALA A 443 -9.43 -9.51 -11.86
CA ALA A 443 -9.73 -10.04 -13.18
C ALA A 443 -8.58 -9.85 -14.18
N VAL A 444 -7.69 -8.89 -13.94
CA VAL A 444 -6.58 -8.55 -14.85
C VAL A 444 -5.21 -9.03 -14.37
N ARG A 445 -5.10 -9.65 -13.19
CA ARG A 445 -3.81 -10.11 -12.65
C ARG A 445 -3.32 -11.43 -13.24
N SER A 446 -2.02 -11.65 -13.18
CA SER A 446 -1.38 -12.93 -13.49
C SER A 446 -1.58 -13.92 -12.35
N GLU A 447 -1.91 -15.18 -12.66
CA GLU A 447 -2.12 -16.24 -11.67
C GLU A 447 -1.42 -17.53 -12.10
N ALA A 448 -0.94 -18.30 -11.12
CA ALA A 448 -0.22 -19.55 -11.38
C ALA A 448 -1.13 -20.58 -12.07
N ALA A 449 -2.41 -20.59 -11.70
CA ALA A 449 -3.39 -21.53 -12.22
C ALA A 449 -3.81 -21.24 -13.68
N THR A 450 -3.70 -19.99 -14.14
CA THR A 450 -4.20 -19.55 -15.47
C THR A 450 -3.14 -19.03 -16.42
N THR A 451 -1.88 -18.90 -15.96
CA THR A 451 -0.79 -18.53 -16.86
C THR A 451 -0.68 -19.57 -17.97
N LEU A 452 -0.42 -19.16 -19.21
CA LEU A 452 -0.15 -20.07 -20.34
C LEU A 452 1.35 -20.38 -20.48
N GLY A 453 2.20 -19.75 -19.66
CA GLY A 453 3.65 -19.82 -19.79
C GLY A 453 4.11 -19.35 -21.17
N GLU A 454 5.08 -20.06 -21.74
CA GLU A 454 5.65 -19.78 -23.07
C GLU A 454 4.64 -19.89 -24.22
N ARG A 455 3.54 -20.64 -24.03
CA ARG A 455 2.45 -20.75 -25.00
C ARG A 455 1.58 -19.48 -25.09
N CYS A 456 1.83 -18.47 -24.24
CA CYS A 456 1.06 -17.24 -24.24
C CYS A 456 1.41 -16.36 -25.46
N PRO A 457 0.43 -15.88 -26.25
CA PRO A 457 0.68 -14.93 -27.36
C PRO A 457 1.31 -13.60 -26.93
N HIS A 458 1.32 -13.32 -25.62
CA HIS A 458 1.91 -12.11 -25.04
C HIS A 458 3.11 -12.41 -24.12
N TYR A 459 3.70 -13.60 -24.20
CA TYR A 459 4.81 -14.02 -23.33
C TYR A 459 5.96 -12.99 -23.29
N HIS A 460 6.43 -12.52 -24.46
CA HIS A 460 7.52 -11.54 -24.57
C HIS A 460 7.20 -10.16 -23.99
N ARG A 461 5.93 -9.86 -23.72
CA ARG A 461 5.46 -8.61 -23.12
C ARG A 461 4.75 -8.86 -21.78
N CYS A 462 5.04 -9.99 -21.13
CA CYS A 462 4.43 -10.36 -19.87
C CYS A 462 5.25 -9.78 -18.70
N TYR A 463 4.63 -8.87 -17.94
CA TYR A 463 5.22 -8.24 -16.76
C TYR A 463 5.76 -9.25 -15.75
N TYR A 464 4.96 -10.28 -15.45
CA TYR A 464 5.34 -11.34 -14.52
C TYR A 464 6.58 -12.12 -14.98
N HIS A 465 6.58 -12.63 -16.21
CA HIS A 465 7.71 -13.40 -16.72
C HIS A 465 8.96 -12.55 -16.89
N SER A 466 8.80 -11.26 -17.23
CA SER A 466 9.90 -10.30 -17.23
C SER A 466 10.50 -10.13 -15.83
N ALA A 467 9.66 -9.92 -14.80
CA ALA A 467 10.11 -9.81 -13.42
C ALA A 467 10.81 -11.09 -12.93
N VAL A 468 10.32 -12.28 -13.30
CA VAL A 468 10.99 -13.55 -12.99
C VAL A 468 12.33 -13.67 -13.74
N ALA A 469 12.42 -13.25 -14.99
CA ALA A 469 13.67 -13.24 -15.75
C ALA A 469 14.70 -12.28 -15.13
N GLN A 470 14.30 -11.05 -14.80
CA GLN A 470 15.13 -10.09 -14.08
C GLN A 470 15.56 -10.63 -12.71
N ALA A 471 14.64 -11.29 -11.99
CA ALA A 471 14.95 -11.90 -10.71
C ALA A 471 15.96 -13.06 -10.82
N ARG A 472 15.96 -13.82 -11.92
CA ARG A 472 16.99 -14.83 -12.21
C ARG A 472 18.36 -14.19 -12.45
N GLU A 473 18.39 -13.08 -13.19
CA GLU A 473 19.63 -12.38 -13.56
C GLU A 473 20.25 -11.54 -12.43
N ALA A 474 19.42 -11.01 -11.52
CA ALA A 474 19.84 -10.07 -10.47
C ALA A 474 20.79 -10.67 -9.43
N ASP A 475 21.77 -9.90 -8.95
CA ASP A 475 22.66 -10.34 -7.88
C ASP A 475 22.01 -10.19 -6.50
N VAL A 476 21.35 -9.05 -6.26
CA VAL A 476 20.58 -8.77 -5.04
C VAL A 476 19.09 -8.72 -5.38
N LEU A 477 18.29 -9.56 -4.72
CA LEU A 477 16.86 -9.68 -5.00
C LEU A 477 16.03 -9.16 -3.82
N VAL A 478 15.28 -8.08 -4.05
CA VAL A 478 14.31 -7.58 -3.07
C VAL A 478 12.98 -8.30 -3.24
N ILE A 479 12.44 -8.84 -2.15
CA ILE A 479 11.18 -9.59 -2.12
C ILE A 479 10.33 -9.19 -0.92
N ASN A 480 9.06 -9.59 -0.88
CA ASN A 480 8.25 -9.48 0.34
C ASN A 480 8.53 -10.66 1.27
N GLN A 481 8.47 -10.45 2.59
CA GLN A 481 8.61 -11.55 3.56
C GLN A 481 7.62 -12.70 3.32
N SER A 482 6.37 -12.40 2.94
CA SER A 482 5.36 -13.43 2.60
C SER A 482 5.78 -14.28 1.40
N LEU A 483 6.42 -13.68 0.39
CA LEU A 483 6.95 -14.42 -0.75
C LEU A 483 8.16 -15.29 -0.35
N ALA A 484 8.95 -14.87 0.63
CA ALA A 484 10.06 -15.68 1.14
C ALA A 484 9.55 -16.99 1.78
N PHE A 485 8.46 -16.94 2.55
CA PHE A 485 7.83 -18.13 3.15
C PHE A 485 7.10 -18.99 2.12
N ALA A 486 6.47 -18.37 1.12
CA ALA A 486 5.79 -19.08 0.03
C ALA A 486 6.62 -19.11 -1.26
N TRP A 487 7.93 -19.41 -1.16
CA TRP A 487 8.85 -19.36 -2.30
C TRP A 487 8.52 -20.45 -3.34
N PRO A 488 8.09 -20.11 -4.57
CA PRO A 488 7.73 -21.11 -5.57
C PRO A 488 8.95 -21.91 -6.04
N ALA A 489 8.83 -23.23 -6.17
CA ALA A 489 9.91 -24.11 -6.64
C ALA A 489 10.49 -23.73 -8.02
N ARG A 490 9.71 -23.05 -8.87
CA ARG A 490 10.11 -22.59 -10.21
C ARG A 490 11.01 -21.33 -10.21
N TYR A 491 11.16 -20.68 -9.06
CA TYR A 491 12.01 -19.50 -8.90
C TYR A 491 13.46 -19.89 -8.65
N PRO A 492 14.44 -18.99 -8.90
CA PRO A 492 15.82 -19.26 -8.56
C PRO A 492 15.94 -19.62 -7.07
N LYS A 493 16.82 -20.58 -6.76
CA LYS A 493 17.11 -20.95 -5.38
C LYS A 493 17.65 -19.72 -4.62
N LEU A 494 17.21 -19.56 -3.37
CA LEU A 494 17.52 -18.40 -2.53
C LEU A 494 18.05 -18.86 -1.17
N ASP A 495 19.31 -19.27 -1.16
CA ASP A 495 19.98 -19.86 0.03
C ASP A 495 20.53 -18.82 1.00
N HIS A 496 20.75 -17.60 0.53
CA HIS A 496 21.23 -16.47 1.32
C HIS A 496 20.11 -15.44 1.43
N LEU A 497 19.63 -15.18 2.65
CA LEU A 497 18.46 -14.34 2.88
C LEU A 497 18.64 -13.40 4.07
N VAL A 498 18.24 -12.15 3.88
CA VAL A 498 18.08 -11.14 4.93
C VAL A 498 16.59 -10.89 5.14
N LEU A 499 16.08 -11.16 6.34
CA LEU A 499 14.76 -10.75 6.79
C LEU A 499 14.90 -9.46 7.60
N ASP A 500 14.38 -8.34 7.06
CA ASP A 500 14.39 -7.04 7.75
C ASP A 500 13.06 -6.79 8.44
N GLU A 501 13.10 -6.14 9.61
CA GLU A 501 12.03 -6.10 10.60
C GLU A 501 11.58 -7.51 11.03
N ALA A 502 12.56 -8.32 11.43
CA ALA A 502 12.37 -9.71 11.83
C ALA A 502 11.40 -9.91 13.03
N HIS A 503 11.04 -8.85 13.75
CA HIS A 503 10.01 -8.92 14.80
C HIS A 503 8.61 -9.24 14.28
N GLU A 504 8.34 -9.00 13.00
CA GLU A 504 7.05 -9.30 12.35
C GLU A 504 6.96 -10.71 11.78
N VAL A 505 8.05 -11.47 11.80
CA VAL A 505 8.15 -12.75 11.10
C VAL A 505 7.15 -13.78 11.63
N GLU A 506 6.84 -13.79 12.93
CA GLU A 506 5.82 -14.67 13.51
C GLU A 506 4.45 -14.45 12.84
N ASP A 507 4.05 -13.20 12.66
CA ASP A 507 2.74 -12.84 12.12
C ASP A 507 2.68 -13.06 10.59
N VAL A 508 3.78 -12.80 9.88
CA VAL A 508 3.88 -13.09 8.45
C VAL A 508 3.85 -14.59 8.18
N ALA A 509 4.60 -15.39 8.93
CA ALA A 509 4.58 -16.85 8.80
C ALA A 509 3.19 -17.41 9.17
N THR A 510 2.54 -16.88 10.21
CA THR A 510 1.18 -17.29 10.60
C THR A 510 0.19 -17.02 9.48
N THR A 511 0.24 -15.84 8.88
CA THR A 511 -0.63 -15.46 7.76
C THR A 511 -0.39 -16.35 6.54
N ALA A 512 0.87 -16.65 6.22
CA ALA A 512 1.24 -17.51 5.09
C ALA A 512 0.74 -18.96 5.23
N LEU A 513 0.55 -19.43 6.47
CA LEU A 513 0.09 -20.77 6.80
C LEU A 513 -1.41 -20.82 7.20
N SER A 514 -2.12 -19.70 7.08
CA SER A 514 -3.54 -19.61 7.42
C SER A 514 -4.42 -20.05 6.26
N SER A 515 -5.48 -20.78 6.58
CA SER A 515 -6.56 -21.16 5.68
C SER A 515 -7.76 -20.25 5.93
N GLU A 516 -8.32 -19.61 4.90
CA GLU A 516 -9.46 -18.69 5.02
C GLU A 516 -10.57 -19.05 4.03
N LEU A 517 -11.80 -19.15 4.54
CA LEU A 517 -13.02 -19.31 3.75
C LEU A 517 -13.93 -18.09 3.97
N SER A 518 -14.30 -17.38 2.90
CA SER A 518 -15.14 -16.18 3.00
C SER A 518 -16.15 -16.08 1.86
N ASP A 519 -17.24 -15.34 2.09
CA ASP A 519 -18.27 -15.06 1.07
C ASP A 519 -17.67 -14.44 -0.20
N MET A 520 -16.60 -13.65 -0.03
CA MET A 520 -15.93 -12.97 -1.12
C MET A 520 -15.11 -13.93 -1.99
N ALA A 521 -14.61 -15.05 -1.43
CA ALA A 521 -13.98 -16.10 -2.22
C ALA A 521 -14.98 -16.75 -3.18
N PHE A 522 -16.19 -17.09 -2.71
CA PHE A 522 -17.25 -17.64 -3.54
C PHE A 522 -17.79 -16.64 -4.58
N THR A 523 -17.93 -15.38 -4.20
CA THR A 523 -18.34 -14.32 -5.14
C THR A 523 -17.33 -14.20 -6.28
N ARG A 524 -16.03 -14.21 -5.97
CA ARG A 524 -14.96 -14.19 -6.99
C ARG A 524 -14.99 -15.42 -7.89
N LEU A 525 -15.20 -16.61 -7.32
CA LEU A 525 -15.36 -17.84 -8.08
C LEU A 525 -16.55 -17.74 -9.05
N ALA A 526 -17.72 -17.32 -8.56
CA ALA A 526 -18.92 -17.17 -9.39
C ALA A 526 -18.74 -16.13 -10.51
N GLU A 527 -18.16 -14.96 -10.20
CA GLU A 527 -17.83 -13.95 -11.21
C GLU A 527 -16.83 -14.47 -12.25
N ARG A 528 -15.83 -15.27 -11.84
CA ARG A 528 -14.87 -15.90 -12.74
C ARG A 528 -15.51 -16.94 -13.66
N LEU A 529 -16.34 -17.82 -13.09
CA LEU A 529 -16.96 -18.94 -13.81
C LEU A 529 -18.09 -18.48 -14.74
N HIS A 530 -19.05 -17.70 -14.23
CA HIS A 530 -20.30 -17.35 -14.92
C HIS A 530 -20.35 -15.89 -15.41
N GLY A 531 -19.52 -15.00 -14.84
CA GLY A 531 -19.67 -13.57 -15.03
C GLY A 531 -20.95 -13.02 -14.40
N ARG A 532 -21.13 -11.69 -14.39
CA ARG A 532 -22.31 -11.06 -13.76
C ARG A 532 -23.63 -11.31 -14.51
N ASP A 533 -23.56 -11.43 -15.83
CA ASP A 533 -24.76 -11.50 -16.69
C ASP A 533 -24.89 -12.84 -17.43
N GLY A 534 -24.07 -13.85 -17.09
CA GLY A 534 -24.02 -15.16 -17.78
C GLY A 534 -23.52 -15.12 -19.24
N ARG A 535 -23.22 -13.92 -19.75
CA ARG A 535 -22.74 -13.67 -21.12
C ARG A 535 -21.21 -13.64 -21.24
N ARG A 536 -20.51 -13.62 -20.10
CA ARG A 536 -19.04 -13.53 -19.98
C ARG A 536 -18.54 -14.63 -19.02
N GLY A 537 -17.23 -14.68 -18.75
CA GLY A 537 -16.63 -15.68 -17.87
C GLY A 537 -16.38 -17.02 -18.57
N LEU A 538 -15.82 -17.96 -17.82
CA LEU A 538 -15.39 -19.27 -18.33
C LEU A 538 -16.54 -20.04 -19.00
N PHE A 539 -17.74 -20.01 -18.43
CA PHE A 539 -18.90 -20.78 -18.92
C PHE A 539 -19.39 -20.27 -20.27
N ALA A 540 -19.25 -18.98 -20.57
CA ALA A 540 -19.59 -18.43 -21.89
C ALA A 540 -18.62 -18.90 -22.98
N GLU A 541 -17.34 -19.06 -22.65
CA GLU A 541 -16.33 -19.63 -23.56
C GLU A 541 -16.50 -21.14 -23.72
N LEU A 542 -16.72 -21.84 -22.62
CA LEU A 542 -16.97 -23.28 -22.60
C LEU A 542 -18.23 -23.64 -23.41
N ARG A 543 -19.32 -22.91 -23.24
CA ARG A 543 -20.55 -23.11 -24.01
C ARG A 543 -20.32 -22.94 -25.52
N ARG A 544 -19.56 -21.92 -25.93
CA ARG A 544 -19.19 -21.72 -27.35
C ARG A 544 -18.39 -22.90 -27.90
N ALA A 545 -17.43 -23.40 -27.12
CA ALA A 545 -16.59 -24.54 -27.49
C ALA A 545 -17.39 -25.85 -27.61
N LEU A 546 -18.22 -26.14 -26.61
CA LEU A 546 -19.01 -27.37 -26.54
C LEU A 546 -20.07 -27.38 -27.65
N PHE A 547 -20.73 -26.26 -27.92
CA PHE A 547 -21.76 -26.16 -28.97
C PHE A 547 -21.20 -26.23 -30.40
N ALA A 548 -19.91 -25.94 -30.57
CA ALA A 548 -19.22 -26.17 -31.84
C ALA A 548 -18.95 -27.67 -32.09
N SER A 549 -18.94 -28.51 -31.04
CA SER A 549 -18.58 -29.93 -31.15
C SER A 549 -19.79 -30.87 -31.08
N ARG A 550 -20.63 -30.78 -30.04
CA ARG A 550 -21.79 -31.69 -29.81
C ARG A 550 -22.99 -30.97 -29.17
N ARG A 551 -23.87 -30.36 -29.98
CA ARG A 551 -24.94 -29.46 -29.48
C ARG A 551 -25.91 -30.05 -28.44
N GLY A 552 -26.27 -31.33 -28.57
CA GLY A 552 -27.24 -32.00 -27.68
C GLY A 552 -26.67 -32.25 -26.28
N GLU A 553 -25.63 -33.08 -26.20
CA GLU A 553 -24.89 -33.39 -24.96
C GLU A 553 -24.36 -32.12 -24.28
N ALA A 554 -23.85 -31.16 -25.07
CA ALA A 554 -23.36 -29.91 -24.55
C ALA A 554 -24.43 -29.06 -23.85
N ARG A 555 -25.68 -29.07 -24.35
CA ARG A 555 -26.77 -28.29 -23.73
C ARG A 555 -27.14 -28.88 -22.37
N VAL A 556 -27.18 -30.21 -22.26
CA VAL A 556 -27.42 -30.92 -20.99
C VAL A 556 -26.30 -30.60 -20.00
N LEU A 557 -25.04 -30.82 -20.39
CA LEU A 557 -23.88 -30.56 -19.53
C LEU A 557 -23.82 -29.11 -19.04
N MET A 558 -24.04 -28.12 -19.91
CA MET A 558 -24.03 -26.71 -19.49
C MET A 558 -25.15 -26.40 -18.50
N SER A 559 -26.35 -26.98 -18.68
CA SER A 559 -27.45 -26.83 -17.71
C SER A 559 -27.11 -27.43 -16.36
N GLU A 560 -26.43 -28.58 -16.34
CA GLU A 560 -25.97 -29.24 -15.10
C GLU A 560 -24.87 -28.43 -14.41
N ILE A 561 -23.92 -27.87 -15.17
CA ILE A 561 -22.86 -27.00 -14.64
C ILE A 561 -23.45 -25.73 -14.01
N GLU A 562 -24.37 -25.05 -14.71
CA GLU A 562 -25.02 -23.84 -14.20
C GLU A 562 -25.92 -24.15 -12.98
N GLY A 563 -26.61 -25.30 -13.00
CA GLY A 563 -27.35 -25.82 -11.85
C GLY A 563 -26.46 -26.08 -10.63
N ALA A 564 -25.31 -26.73 -10.83
CA ALA A 564 -24.35 -27.00 -9.76
C ALA A 564 -23.76 -25.69 -9.18
N LEU A 565 -23.43 -24.70 -10.00
CA LEU A 565 -22.97 -23.40 -9.51
C LEU A 565 -24.06 -22.67 -8.72
N THR A 566 -25.33 -22.76 -9.16
CA THR A 566 -26.47 -22.19 -8.43
C THR A 566 -26.68 -22.86 -7.08
N ALA A 567 -26.50 -24.18 -7.01
CA ALA A 567 -26.54 -24.94 -5.76
C ALA A 567 -25.43 -24.48 -4.79
N VAL A 568 -24.19 -24.31 -5.28
CA VAL A 568 -23.09 -23.74 -4.49
C VAL A 568 -23.47 -22.36 -3.93
N GLY A 569 -23.97 -21.45 -4.76
CA GLY A 569 -24.38 -20.11 -4.30
C GLY A 569 -25.47 -20.14 -3.24
N THR A 570 -26.43 -21.06 -3.37
CA THR A 570 -27.51 -21.24 -2.39
C THR A 570 -26.99 -21.78 -1.06
N ALA A 571 -26.14 -22.81 -1.09
CA ALA A 571 -25.51 -23.39 0.10
C ALA A 571 -24.62 -22.37 0.82
N VAL A 572 -23.82 -21.59 0.08
CA VAL A 572 -22.95 -20.53 0.61
C VAL A 572 -23.76 -19.43 1.31
N ARG A 573 -24.92 -19.04 0.76
CA ARG A 573 -25.80 -18.07 1.41
C ARG A 573 -26.34 -18.58 2.74
N ARG A 574 -26.83 -19.83 2.78
CA ARG A 574 -27.31 -20.49 4.01
C ARG A 574 -26.21 -20.63 5.06
N LEU A 575 -25.01 -21.03 4.64
CA LEU A 575 -23.83 -21.06 5.50
C LEU A 575 -23.55 -19.66 6.06
N GLY A 576 -23.59 -18.62 5.23
CA GLY A 576 -23.40 -17.24 5.66
C GLY A 576 -24.40 -16.77 6.71
N GLU A 577 -25.69 -17.10 6.54
CA GLU A 577 -26.73 -16.82 7.52
C GLU A 577 -26.43 -17.51 8.87
N SER A 578 -25.97 -18.75 8.82
CA SER A 578 -25.59 -19.53 10.00
C SER A 578 -24.34 -18.96 10.70
N VAL A 579 -23.32 -18.54 9.94
CA VAL A 579 -22.09 -17.92 10.50
C VAL A 579 -22.40 -16.56 11.11
N VAL A 580 -23.28 -15.77 10.48
CA VAL A 580 -23.76 -14.50 11.03
C VAL A 580 -24.43 -14.74 12.37
N HIS A 581 -25.38 -15.68 12.44
CA HIS A 581 -26.08 -16.03 13.67
C HIS A 581 -25.13 -16.53 14.77
N LEU A 582 -24.16 -17.38 14.42
CA LEU A 582 -23.11 -17.83 15.34
C LEU A 582 -22.33 -16.65 15.95
N CYS A 583 -22.08 -15.60 15.17
CA CYS A 583 -21.31 -14.42 15.59
C CYS A 583 -22.16 -13.36 16.33
N GLU A 584 -23.49 -13.45 16.34
CA GLU A 584 -24.37 -12.43 16.96
C GLU A 584 -24.04 -12.15 18.44
N PRO A 585 -23.82 -13.15 19.31
CA PRO A 585 -23.48 -12.90 20.71
C PRO A 585 -22.14 -12.16 20.88
N ALA A 586 -21.16 -12.47 20.04
CA ALA A 586 -19.86 -11.80 20.04
C ALA A 586 -19.97 -10.36 19.50
N ALA A 587 -20.83 -10.12 18.51
CA ALA A 587 -21.08 -8.78 17.98
C ALA A 587 -21.85 -7.89 18.99
N ALA A 588 -22.81 -8.46 19.72
CA ALA A 588 -23.57 -7.73 20.74
C ALA A 588 -22.67 -7.32 21.93
N SER A 589 -21.88 -8.26 22.45
CA SER A 589 -20.94 -8.00 23.56
C SER A 589 -19.82 -7.03 23.18
N ALA A 590 -19.34 -7.07 21.93
CA ALA A 590 -18.35 -6.10 21.44
C ALA A 590 -18.90 -4.66 21.37
N SER A 591 -20.21 -4.48 21.18
CA SER A 591 -20.85 -3.16 21.12
C SER A 591 -20.98 -2.45 22.48
N GLU A 592 -20.97 -3.22 23.59
CA GLU A 592 -21.12 -2.70 24.95
C GLU A 592 -19.78 -2.61 25.71
N ALA A 593 -18.80 -3.47 25.42
CA ALA A 593 -17.56 -3.59 26.20
C ALA A 593 -16.24 -3.34 25.43
N ASP A 594 -16.23 -3.42 24.09
CA ASP A 594 -14.98 -3.52 23.30
C ASP A 594 -14.72 -2.28 22.41
N ASP A 595 -15.21 -1.12 22.86
CA ASP A 595 -14.99 0.22 22.29
C ASP A 595 -13.50 0.67 22.23
N GLU A 596 -12.60 -0.12 22.82
CA GLU A 596 -11.17 0.15 22.86
C GLU A 596 -10.37 -0.53 21.73
N SER A 597 -10.98 -1.41 20.94
CA SER A 597 -10.26 -2.26 19.98
C SER A 597 -10.17 -1.64 18.58
N SER A 598 -8.98 -1.67 17.98
CA SER A 598 -8.78 -1.40 16.53
C SER A 598 -9.14 -2.60 15.64
N TYR A 599 -9.59 -3.72 16.22
CA TYR A 599 -9.84 -4.98 15.55
C TYR A 599 -11.35 -5.22 15.35
N ALA A 600 -11.71 -5.94 14.28
CA ALA A 600 -13.08 -6.38 14.09
C ALA A 600 -13.48 -7.41 15.16
N PRO A 601 -14.76 -7.53 15.52
CA PRO A 601 -15.20 -8.60 16.43
C PRO A 601 -14.94 -9.96 15.78
N GLU A 602 -14.17 -10.79 16.49
CA GLU A 602 -13.78 -12.14 16.09
C GLU A 602 -14.29 -13.15 17.13
N LEU A 603 -15.07 -14.14 16.71
CA LEU A 603 -15.48 -15.25 17.57
C LEU A 603 -14.47 -16.39 17.45
N ARG A 604 -13.93 -16.84 18.58
CA ARG A 604 -13.09 -18.04 18.62
C ARG A 604 -13.98 -19.30 18.60
N ILE A 605 -13.68 -20.25 17.72
CA ILE A 605 -14.38 -21.52 17.63
C ILE A 605 -13.65 -22.55 18.51
N THR A 606 -14.06 -22.64 19.78
CA THR A 606 -13.52 -23.61 20.76
C THR A 606 -14.28 -24.95 20.69
N PRO A 607 -13.82 -26.02 21.36
CA PRO A 607 -14.60 -27.25 21.49
C PRO A 607 -16.01 -27.03 22.06
N GLU A 608 -16.18 -26.09 22.99
CA GLU A 608 -17.48 -25.73 23.56
C GLU A 608 -18.39 -25.06 22.52
N VAL A 609 -17.83 -24.17 21.69
CA VAL A 609 -18.58 -23.58 20.57
C VAL A 609 -18.98 -24.68 19.58
N ARG A 610 -18.08 -25.61 19.26
CA ARG A 610 -18.38 -26.74 18.36
C ARG A 610 -19.45 -27.69 18.92
N ALA A 611 -19.56 -27.80 20.24
CA ALA A 611 -20.60 -28.57 20.92
C ALA A 611 -21.93 -27.81 21.09
N SER A 612 -21.97 -26.51 20.76
CA SER A 612 -23.14 -25.66 20.93
C SER A 612 -24.17 -25.84 19.81
N ALA A 613 -25.45 -25.63 20.12
CA ALA A 613 -26.53 -25.70 19.13
C ALA A 613 -26.34 -24.73 17.94
N PRO A 614 -25.86 -23.48 18.12
CA PRO A 614 -25.59 -22.56 17.00
C PRO A 614 -24.49 -23.00 16.02
N TRP A 615 -23.59 -23.91 16.41
CA TRP A 615 -22.54 -24.42 15.51
C TRP A 615 -23.05 -25.49 14.54
N MET A 616 -24.07 -26.26 14.91
CA MET A 616 -24.58 -27.36 14.09
C MET A 616 -24.99 -26.92 12.67
N PRO A 617 -25.78 -25.84 12.49
CA PRO A 617 -26.10 -25.34 11.14
C PRO A 617 -24.88 -24.86 10.34
N VAL A 618 -23.84 -24.34 11.00
CA VAL A 618 -22.59 -23.95 10.33
C VAL A 618 -21.86 -25.18 9.81
N ARG A 619 -21.75 -26.23 10.63
CA ARG A 619 -21.14 -27.50 10.22
C ARG A 619 -21.91 -28.15 9.06
N GLU A 620 -23.23 -28.24 9.17
CA GLU A 620 -24.08 -28.77 8.10
C GLU A 620 -23.94 -27.96 6.81
N GLY A 621 -23.94 -26.62 6.91
CA GLY A 621 -23.72 -25.74 5.77
C GLY A 621 -22.34 -25.92 5.13
N LEU A 622 -21.28 -26.15 5.90
CA LEU A 622 -19.94 -26.45 5.36
C LEU A 622 -19.93 -27.78 4.58
N LEU A 623 -20.62 -28.80 5.08
CA LEU A 623 -20.77 -30.10 4.41
C LEU A 623 -21.58 -29.97 3.11
N GLU A 624 -22.71 -29.24 3.14
CA GLU A 624 -23.54 -28.97 1.95
C GLU A 624 -22.74 -28.22 0.87
N VAL A 625 -21.98 -27.19 1.26
CA VAL A 625 -21.10 -26.44 0.33
C VAL A 625 -20.03 -27.36 -0.26
N ARG A 626 -19.42 -28.23 0.56
CA ARG A 626 -18.41 -29.20 0.10
C ARG A 626 -18.98 -30.13 -0.98
N GLU A 627 -20.16 -30.71 -0.74
CA GLU A 627 -20.83 -31.60 -1.69
C GLU A 627 -21.17 -30.87 -3.00
N CYS A 628 -21.71 -29.64 -2.91
CA CYS A 628 -22.01 -28.83 -4.08
C CYS A 628 -20.76 -28.50 -4.91
N LEU A 629 -19.64 -28.17 -4.25
CA LEU A 629 -18.36 -27.90 -4.92
C LEU A 629 -17.80 -29.15 -5.58
N GLN A 630 -17.88 -30.32 -4.93
CA GLN A 630 -17.44 -31.59 -5.50
C GLN A 630 -18.25 -31.97 -6.75
N GLU A 631 -19.55 -31.75 -6.72
CA GLU A 631 -20.40 -31.98 -7.90
C GLU A 631 -20.05 -31.00 -9.03
N LEU A 632 -19.87 -29.71 -8.73
CA LEU A 632 -19.42 -28.73 -9.73
C LEU A 632 -18.04 -29.12 -10.32
N HIS A 633 -17.10 -29.54 -9.47
CA HIS A 633 -15.77 -30.01 -9.89
C HIS A 633 -15.89 -31.20 -10.84
N LYS A 634 -16.71 -32.21 -10.50
CA LYS A 634 -16.95 -33.39 -11.35
C LYS A 634 -17.52 -33.01 -12.72
N ARG A 635 -18.48 -32.09 -12.79
CA ARG A 635 -19.05 -31.63 -14.08
C ARG A 635 -18.04 -30.88 -14.93
N LEU A 636 -17.21 -30.02 -14.31
CA LEU A 636 -16.17 -29.26 -15.00
C LEU A 636 -14.99 -30.10 -15.48
N THR A 637 -14.72 -31.24 -14.83
CA THR A 637 -13.62 -32.15 -15.19
C THR A 637 -14.11 -33.28 -16.08
N VAL A 638 -14.81 -34.26 -15.49
CA VAL A 638 -15.27 -35.48 -16.17
C VAL A 638 -16.28 -35.13 -17.28
N GLY A 639 -17.29 -34.33 -16.96
CA GLY A 639 -18.35 -33.98 -17.91
C GLY A 639 -17.80 -33.24 -19.14
N VAL A 640 -16.91 -32.26 -18.95
CA VAL A 640 -16.27 -31.54 -20.07
C VAL A 640 -15.38 -32.46 -20.89
N ALA A 641 -14.60 -33.34 -20.26
CA ALA A 641 -13.73 -34.28 -20.96
C ALA A 641 -14.51 -35.30 -21.82
N GLU A 642 -15.68 -35.75 -21.36
CA GLU A 642 -16.55 -36.66 -22.12
C GLU A 642 -17.11 -36.01 -23.40
N VAL A 643 -17.52 -34.74 -23.32
CA VAL A 643 -18.13 -34.02 -24.45
C VAL A 643 -17.06 -33.40 -25.38
N LEU A 644 -15.90 -33.01 -24.84
CA LEU A 644 -14.82 -32.33 -25.57
C LEU A 644 -13.43 -32.84 -25.15
N PRO A 645 -13.06 -34.09 -25.51
CA PRO A 645 -11.78 -34.70 -25.09
C PRO A 645 -10.55 -33.98 -25.64
N ASP A 646 -10.64 -33.35 -26.81
CA ASP A 646 -9.52 -32.65 -27.46
C ASP A 646 -9.36 -31.18 -27.02
N LEU A 647 -10.02 -30.73 -25.93
CA LEU A 647 -10.05 -29.33 -25.52
C LEU A 647 -8.64 -28.72 -25.41
N GLY A 648 -7.70 -29.44 -24.80
CA GLY A 648 -6.32 -28.97 -24.61
C GLY A 648 -5.52 -28.81 -25.90
N VAL A 649 -5.87 -29.55 -26.96
CA VAL A 649 -5.23 -29.44 -28.27
C VAL A 649 -5.87 -28.33 -29.10
N LYS A 650 -7.20 -28.29 -29.16
CA LYS A 650 -7.94 -27.33 -29.98
C LYS A 650 -7.91 -25.93 -29.39
N MET A 651 -7.98 -25.82 -28.07
CA MET A 651 -8.10 -24.55 -27.35
C MET A 651 -7.30 -24.54 -26.04
N PRO A 652 -5.96 -24.55 -26.10
CA PRO A 652 -5.09 -24.51 -24.92
C PRO A 652 -5.39 -23.36 -23.93
N PRO A 653 -5.79 -22.14 -24.39
CA PRO A 653 -6.16 -21.07 -23.46
C PRO A 653 -7.37 -21.41 -22.60
N LEU A 654 -8.42 -22.00 -23.20
CA LEU A 654 -9.63 -22.36 -22.46
C LEU A 654 -9.37 -23.52 -21.50
N GLU A 655 -8.59 -24.51 -21.94
CA GLU A 655 -8.19 -25.64 -21.08
C GLU A 655 -7.50 -25.15 -19.80
N ARG A 656 -6.56 -24.20 -19.90
CA ARG A 656 -5.91 -23.63 -18.71
C ARG A 656 -6.84 -22.78 -17.85
N GLU A 657 -7.76 -22.03 -18.44
CA GLU A 657 -8.75 -21.29 -17.64
C GLU A 657 -9.71 -22.22 -16.91
N LEU A 658 -10.09 -23.33 -17.54
CA LEU A 658 -10.88 -24.41 -16.94
C LEU A 658 -10.11 -25.10 -15.82
N ALA A 659 -8.86 -25.52 -16.06
CA ALA A 659 -8.00 -26.11 -15.04
C ALA A 659 -7.82 -25.16 -13.84
N GLY A 660 -7.67 -23.86 -14.08
CA GLY A 660 -7.59 -22.86 -13.02
C GLY A 660 -8.89 -22.72 -12.23
N GLY A 661 -10.05 -22.71 -12.89
CA GLY A 661 -11.35 -22.71 -12.22
C GLY A 661 -11.60 -23.99 -11.42
N VAL A 662 -11.25 -25.15 -11.97
CA VAL A 662 -11.34 -26.46 -11.32
C VAL A 662 -10.46 -26.54 -10.08
N ALA A 663 -9.23 -26.01 -10.16
CA ALA A 663 -8.32 -25.94 -9.03
C ALA A 663 -8.88 -25.06 -7.90
N GLU A 664 -9.46 -23.90 -8.23
CA GLU A 664 -10.08 -23.00 -7.24
C GLU A 664 -11.32 -23.65 -6.57
N VAL A 665 -12.16 -24.37 -7.35
CA VAL A 665 -13.28 -25.15 -6.79
C VAL A 665 -12.77 -26.24 -5.82
N GLN A 666 -11.71 -26.95 -6.21
CA GLN A 666 -11.11 -28.01 -5.38
C GLN A 666 -10.46 -27.44 -4.10
N GLU A 667 -9.79 -26.29 -4.21
CA GLU A 667 -9.20 -25.59 -3.07
C GLU A 667 -10.29 -25.21 -2.05
N LEU A 668 -11.39 -24.60 -2.51
CA LEU A 668 -12.52 -24.28 -1.65
C LEU A 668 -13.16 -25.52 -1.02
N ALA A 669 -13.28 -26.63 -1.76
CA ALA A 669 -13.79 -27.90 -1.22
C ALA A 669 -12.87 -28.51 -0.15
N THR A 670 -11.56 -28.29 -0.27
CA THR A 670 -10.57 -28.74 0.73
C THR A 670 -10.65 -27.86 1.98
N LEU A 671 -10.76 -26.55 1.81
CA LEU A 671 -10.93 -25.58 2.91
C LEU A 671 -12.22 -25.83 3.70
N THR A 672 -13.33 -26.15 3.03
CA THR A 672 -14.57 -26.49 3.73
C THR A 672 -14.44 -27.76 4.57
N SER A 673 -13.70 -28.77 4.09
CA SER A 673 -13.41 -29.98 4.87
C SER A 673 -12.58 -29.66 6.12
N GLU A 674 -11.50 -28.89 5.97
CA GLU A 674 -10.64 -28.50 7.10
C GLU A 674 -11.42 -27.77 8.21
N LEU A 675 -12.45 -27.00 7.84
CA LEU A 675 -13.29 -26.26 8.78
C LEU A 675 -14.42 -27.12 9.38
N SER A 676 -14.98 -28.07 8.62
CA SER A 676 -16.09 -28.93 9.05
C SER A 676 -15.67 -30.10 9.94
N ASP A 677 -14.46 -30.62 9.71
CA ASP A 677 -13.95 -31.82 10.37
C ASP A 677 -13.44 -31.50 11.79
N ASP A 678 -12.88 -32.50 12.47
CA ASP A 678 -12.33 -32.32 13.82
C ASP A 678 -11.16 -31.33 13.80
N PRO A 679 -11.05 -30.44 14.81
CA PRO A 679 -10.03 -29.40 14.81
C PRO A 679 -8.63 -30.02 14.87
N ALA A 680 -7.77 -29.60 13.94
CA ALA A 680 -6.38 -30.01 13.94
C ALA A 680 -5.62 -29.47 15.16
N GLU A 681 -4.77 -30.30 15.75
CA GLU A 681 -3.94 -29.91 16.90
C GLU A 681 -3.05 -28.70 16.55
N GLY A 682 -2.90 -27.77 17.49
CA GLY A 682 -2.05 -26.58 17.30
C GLY A 682 -2.62 -25.51 16.37
N ARG A 683 -3.90 -25.61 15.95
CA ARG A 683 -4.58 -24.58 15.15
C ARG A 683 -5.66 -23.84 15.95
N CYS A 684 -5.78 -22.55 15.68
CA CYS A 684 -6.87 -21.69 16.15
C CYS A 684 -7.89 -21.52 15.03
N TYR A 685 -9.16 -21.73 15.36
CA TYR A 685 -10.28 -21.51 14.47
C TYR A 685 -11.06 -20.28 14.92
N ALA A 686 -11.45 -19.42 13.98
CA ALA A 686 -12.23 -18.23 14.27
C ALA A 686 -13.27 -17.92 13.18
N ALA A 687 -14.30 -17.19 13.57
CA ALA A 687 -15.36 -16.68 12.70
C ALA A 687 -15.50 -15.17 12.86
N THR A 688 -15.78 -14.48 11.76
CA THR A 688 -16.16 -13.07 11.76
C THR A 688 -17.38 -12.87 10.87
N ALA A 689 -18.22 -11.90 11.23
CA ALA A 689 -19.38 -11.52 10.43
C ALA A 689 -19.64 -10.02 10.49
N VAL A 690 -20.05 -9.44 9.37
CA VAL A 690 -20.55 -8.06 9.26
C VAL A 690 -21.97 -8.12 8.71
N PRO A 691 -23.00 -8.23 9.57
CA PRO A 691 -24.37 -8.53 9.16
C PRO A 691 -24.91 -7.52 8.13
N ARG A 692 -24.69 -6.22 8.35
CA ARG A 692 -25.13 -5.13 7.45
C ARG A 692 -24.60 -5.24 6.02
N LYS A 693 -23.46 -5.91 5.83
CA LYS A 693 -22.83 -6.11 4.51
C LYS A 693 -22.95 -7.55 4.02
N GLN A 694 -23.63 -8.42 4.77
CA GLN A 694 -23.68 -9.87 4.56
C GLN A 694 -22.30 -10.50 4.32
N ARG A 695 -21.26 -9.95 4.98
CA ARG A 695 -19.90 -10.48 4.87
C ARG A 695 -19.62 -11.44 6.00
N TRP A 696 -18.96 -12.54 5.70
CA TRP A 696 -18.56 -13.51 6.71
C TRP A 696 -17.23 -14.16 6.34
N THR A 697 -16.51 -14.61 7.35
CA THR A 697 -15.21 -15.29 7.17
C THR A 697 -15.01 -16.32 8.27
N LEU A 698 -14.59 -17.51 7.87
CA LEU A 698 -14.09 -18.58 8.73
C LEU A 698 -12.60 -18.73 8.46
N ILE A 699 -11.79 -18.80 9.51
CA ILE A 699 -10.33 -18.86 9.39
C ILE A 699 -9.74 -19.93 10.31
N ALA A 700 -8.75 -20.65 9.81
CA ALA A 700 -7.93 -21.60 10.57
C ALA A 700 -6.47 -21.19 10.48
N GLN A 701 -5.81 -20.96 11.61
CA GLN A 701 -4.45 -20.40 11.67
C GLN A 701 -3.57 -21.22 12.63
N PRO A 702 -2.27 -21.41 12.35
CA PRO A 702 -1.39 -22.05 13.32
C PRO A 702 -1.22 -21.17 14.57
N VAL A 703 -1.33 -21.78 15.74
CA VAL A 703 -1.08 -21.09 17.02
C VAL A 703 0.42 -20.83 17.20
N ASN A 704 1.25 -21.77 16.75
CA ASN A 704 2.71 -21.71 16.86
C ASN A 704 3.35 -22.03 15.50
N VAL A 705 4.28 -21.16 15.08
CA VAL A 705 5.02 -21.29 13.80
C VAL A 705 6.49 -21.68 14.01
N ALA A 706 6.93 -21.87 15.26
CA ALA A 706 8.33 -22.13 15.60
C ALA A 706 8.91 -23.35 14.87
N ALA A 707 8.16 -24.47 14.82
CA ALA A 707 8.62 -25.68 14.15
C ALA A 707 8.82 -25.45 12.64
N TYR A 708 7.84 -24.83 11.98
CA TYR A 708 7.91 -24.51 10.56
C TYR A 708 9.06 -23.53 10.25
N VAL A 709 9.16 -22.43 10.99
CA VAL A 709 10.19 -21.41 10.75
C VAL A 709 11.60 -22.00 10.95
N SER A 710 11.79 -22.77 12.02
CA SER A 710 13.11 -23.34 12.33
C SER A 710 13.50 -24.49 11.38
N ARG A 711 12.62 -25.47 11.16
CA ARG A 711 12.93 -26.69 10.39
C ARG A 711 12.67 -26.53 8.90
N ASP A 712 11.48 -26.08 8.52
CA ASP A 712 11.05 -26.07 7.12
C ASP A 712 11.54 -24.83 6.36
N PHE A 713 11.89 -23.75 7.07
CA PHE A 713 12.34 -22.51 6.44
C PHE A 713 13.83 -22.20 6.68
N ALA A 714 14.26 -22.08 7.95
CA ALA A 714 15.58 -21.55 8.32
C ALA A 714 16.72 -22.57 8.10
N GLN A 715 16.50 -23.86 8.38
CA GLN A 715 17.50 -24.91 8.10
C GLN A 715 17.80 -25.05 6.59
N HIS A 716 16.82 -24.78 5.73
CA HIS A 716 16.99 -24.79 4.27
C HIS A 716 17.67 -23.51 3.73
N LYS A 717 18.33 -22.71 4.57
CA LYS A 717 19.11 -21.54 4.16
C LYS A 717 20.56 -21.75 4.54
N ARG A 718 21.47 -21.51 3.58
CA ARG A 718 22.91 -21.51 3.86
C ARG A 718 23.29 -20.34 4.76
N ALA A 719 22.69 -19.17 4.53
CA ALA A 719 22.85 -18.01 5.40
C ALA A 719 21.51 -17.30 5.64
N LEU A 720 21.17 -17.06 6.90
CA LEU A 720 19.98 -16.31 7.29
C LEU A 720 20.35 -15.17 8.24
N VAL A 721 19.99 -13.95 7.85
CA VAL A 721 20.16 -12.74 8.69
C VAL A 721 18.78 -12.23 9.10
N LEU A 722 18.55 -12.11 10.40
CA LEU A 722 17.35 -11.54 11.01
C LEU A 722 17.73 -10.15 11.53
N ALA A 723 17.35 -9.09 10.81
CA ALA A 723 17.62 -7.71 11.21
C ALA A 723 16.34 -7.04 11.74
N SER A 724 16.43 -6.33 12.86
CA SER A 724 15.30 -5.56 13.41
C SER A 724 15.81 -4.46 14.33
N ALA A 725 15.02 -3.40 14.52
CA ALA A 725 15.31 -2.40 15.56
C ALA A 725 15.06 -2.93 16.98
N THR A 726 14.18 -3.91 17.10
CA THR A 726 13.68 -4.41 18.39
C THR A 726 13.50 -5.93 18.24
N LEU A 727 14.46 -6.72 18.72
CA LEU A 727 14.32 -8.18 18.85
C LEU A 727 14.08 -8.59 20.31
N SER A 728 14.68 -7.86 21.24
CA SER A 728 14.55 -8.04 22.68
C SER A 728 13.63 -7.00 23.31
N THR A 729 13.03 -7.37 24.44
CA THR A 729 12.20 -6.47 25.24
C THR A 729 13.03 -5.58 26.17
N GLY A 730 14.34 -5.81 26.28
CA GLY A 730 15.23 -5.12 27.22
C GLY A 730 16.57 -5.83 27.43
N THR A 731 16.90 -6.17 28.67
CA THR A 731 18.20 -6.77 29.07
C THR A 731 18.30 -8.28 28.89
N GLU A 732 17.29 -8.92 28.29
CA GLU A 732 17.21 -10.37 28.10
C GLU A 732 18.47 -10.93 27.42
N ARG A 733 18.94 -12.10 27.87
CA ARG A 733 20.08 -12.79 27.25
C ARG A 733 19.71 -13.40 25.90
N MET A 734 18.46 -13.83 25.74
CA MET A 734 17.89 -14.38 24.50
C MET A 734 16.70 -13.52 24.07
N PRO A 735 16.66 -12.97 22.85
CA PRO A 735 15.54 -12.16 22.39
C PRO A 735 14.23 -12.95 22.33
N TYR A 736 13.16 -12.36 22.86
CA TYR A 736 11.79 -12.88 22.77
C TYR A 736 11.40 -13.40 21.38
N VAL A 737 11.71 -12.62 20.33
CA VAL A 737 11.34 -12.96 18.93
C VAL A 737 11.95 -14.31 18.52
N LEU A 738 13.21 -14.60 18.89
CA LEU A 738 13.86 -15.85 18.47
C LEU A 738 13.20 -17.08 19.08
N GLY A 739 12.72 -16.99 20.33
CA GLY A 739 11.94 -18.06 20.97
C GLY A 739 10.64 -18.35 20.23
N ARG A 740 9.92 -17.32 19.78
CA ARG A 740 8.68 -17.48 18.99
C ARG A 740 8.91 -18.10 17.62
N LEU A 741 10.11 -17.92 17.06
CA LEU A 741 10.52 -18.49 15.77
C LEU A 741 11.18 -19.88 15.90
N GLY A 742 11.36 -20.40 17.11
CA GLY A 742 12.05 -21.67 17.34
C GLY A 742 13.57 -21.62 17.10
N LEU A 743 14.16 -20.42 17.15
CA LEU A 743 15.57 -20.14 16.90
C LEU A 743 16.34 -19.81 18.18
N ASP A 744 15.83 -20.21 19.35
CA ASP A 744 16.45 -19.97 20.66
C ASP A 744 17.47 -21.05 21.07
N GLY A 745 17.75 -22.03 20.19
CA GLY A 745 18.68 -23.14 20.42
C GLY A 745 18.17 -24.22 21.36
N ARG A 746 16.91 -24.18 21.78
CA ARG A 746 16.30 -25.24 22.60
C ARG A 746 15.86 -26.45 21.78
N ASN A 747 15.71 -26.27 20.47
CA ASN A 747 15.32 -27.33 19.55
C ASN A 747 16.53 -28.18 19.16
N GLU A 748 16.46 -29.50 19.37
CA GLU A 748 17.53 -30.43 18.99
C GLU A 748 17.90 -30.29 17.50
N GLY A 749 19.20 -30.14 17.23
CA GLY A 749 19.73 -30.01 15.86
C GLY A 749 19.57 -28.62 15.22
N ILE A 750 19.04 -27.61 15.93
CA ILE A 750 18.88 -26.25 15.40
C ILE A 750 19.76 -25.28 16.20
N PRO A 751 20.92 -24.84 15.65
CA PRO A 751 21.79 -23.91 16.36
C PRO A 751 21.11 -22.55 16.50
N SER A 752 21.25 -21.91 17.67
CA SER A 752 20.83 -20.50 17.83
C SER A 752 21.58 -19.60 16.86
N PRO A 753 20.95 -18.55 16.31
CA PRO A 753 21.64 -17.50 15.60
C PRO A 753 22.74 -16.87 16.45
N ARG A 754 23.85 -16.52 15.81
CA ARG A 754 24.82 -15.61 16.42
C ARG A 754 24.11 -14.29 16.73
N MET A 755 24.29 -13.78 17.94
CA MET A 755 23.67 -12.53 18.37
C MET A 755 24.61 -11.36 18.16
N MET A 756 24.08 -10.28 17.57
CA MET A 756 24.76 -8.99 17.51
C MET A 756 23.81 -7.88 17.93
N ARG A 757 24.32 -6.96 18.77
CA ARG A 757 23.63 -5.71 19.12
C ARG A 757 24.42 -4.54 18.54
N ALA A 758 23.78 -3.77 17.67
CA ALA A 758 24.34 -2.54 17.13
C ALA A 758 23.57 -1.37 17.77
N PRO A 759 24.12 -0.74 18.84
CA PRO A 759 23.40 0.30 19.56
C PRO A 759 23.08 1.49 18.66
N THR A 760 22.08 2.28 19.05
CA THR A 760 21.80 3.54 18.37
C THR A 760 23.00 4.49 18.52
N PRO A 761 23.35 5.29 17.49
CA PRO A 761 24.42 6.28 17.58
C PRO A 761 24.02 7.52 18.41
N PHE A 762 22.78 7.59 18.89
CA PHE A 762 22.22 8.76 19.57
C PHE A 762 22.38 8.67 21.09
N ASP A 763 22.57 9.83 21.73
CA ASP A 763 22.61 9.93 23.19
C ASP A 763 21.19 10.13 23.74
N LEU A 764 20.45 9.02 23.82
CA LEU A 764 19.05 9.03 24.24
C LEU A 764 18.82 9.64 25.63
N ARG A 765 19.82 9.59 26.54
CA ARG A 765 19.69 10.14 27.91
C ARG A 765 19.64 11.66 27.91
N THR A 766 20.42 12.31 27.04
CA THR A 766 20.44 13.77 26.92
C THR A 766 19.42 14.28 25.91
N GLN A 767 19.09 13.48 24.89
CA GLN A 767 18.19 13.88 23.82
C GLN A 767 16.71 13.75 24.16
N ALA A 768 16.34 12.81 25.04
CA ALA A 768 14.94 12.53 25.34
C ALA A 768 14.65 12.37 26.84
N LEU A 769 13.56 13.00 27.29
CA LEU A 769 12.97 12.76 28.60
C LEU A 769 11.68 11.94 28.42
N VAL A 770 11.60 10.78 29.07
CA VAL A 770 10.38 9.96 29.11
C VAL A 770 9.72 10.14 30.47
N VAL A 771 8.44 10.49 30.47
CA VAL A 771 7.64 10.69 31.68
C VAL A 771 6.50 9.69 31.71
N LEU A 772 6.49 8.85 32.74
CA LEU A 772 5.37 8.00 33.10
C LEU A 772 4.46 8.76 34.08
N VAL A 773 3.23 9.05 33.68
CA VAL A 773 2.32 9.85 34.50
C VAL A 773 1.53 8.96 35.45
N THR A 774 1.64 9.18 36.76
CA THR A 774 1.08 8.27 37.77
C THR A 774 -0.38 8.53 38.13
N ASP A 775 -0.88 9.73 37.84
CA ASP A 775 -2.22 10.22 38.20
C ASP A 775 -3.10 10.51 36.97
N ALA A 776 -2.72 9.99 35.81
CA ALA A 776 -3.58 10.07 34.61
C ALA A 776 -4.89 9.30 34.87
N PRO A 777 -6.06 9.85 34.48
CA PRO A 777 -7.31 9.09 34.48
C PRO A 777 -7.14 7.79 33.68
N ARG A 778 -7.93 6.76 33.97
CA ARG A 778 -7.81 5.51 33.20
C ARG A 778 -8.31 5.74 31.78
N ALA A 779 -7.70 5.07 30.80
CA ALA A 779 -8.01 5.30 29.39
C ALA A 779 -9.49 5.06 29.01
N HIS A 780 -10.22 4.24 29.77
CA HIS A 780 -11.66 3.98 29.57
C HIS A 780 -12.56 5.03 30.25
N GLU A 781 -12.03 5.83 31.18
CA GLU A 781 -12.80 6.86 31.87
C GLU A 781 -13.07 8.05 30.95
N PRO A 782 -14.30 8.59 30.90
CA PRO A 782 -14.61 9.77 30.07
C PRO A 782 -13.70 10.97 30.34
N ALA A 783 -13.28 11.15 31.60
CA ALA A 783 -12.37 12.21 32.03
C ALA A 783 -10.99 12.15 31.34
N PHE A 784 -10.57 10.99 30.82
CA PHE A 784 -9.30 10.85 30.12
C PHE A 784 -9.24 11.69 28.84
N ILE A 785 -10.35 11.83 28.11
CA ILE A 785 -10.38 12.57 26.84
C ILE A 785 -9.98 14.02 27.08
N ASP A 786 -10.67 14.68 28.01
CA ASP A 786 -10.41 16.08 28.36
C ASP A 786 -9.02 16.25 28.95
N TRP A 787 -8.60 15.29 29.80
CA TRP A 787 -7.27 15.28 30.38
C TRP A 787 -6.21 15.22 29.28
N ALA A 788 -6.24 14.21 28.40
CA ALA A 788 -5.26 14.02 27.34
C ALA A 788 -5.24 15.21 26.37
N ALA A 789 -6.41 15.64 25.89
CA ALA A 789 -6.54 16.77 24.97
C ALA A 789 -5.95 18.06 25.58
N MET A 790 -6.22 18.36 26.86
CA MET A 790 -5.69 19.56 27.51
C MET A 790 -4.15 19.53 27.61
N ARG A 791 -3.56 18.36 27.92
CA ARG A 791 -2.10 18.22 28.08
C ARG A 791 -1.40 18.26 26.73
N MET A 792 -1.91 17.52 25.75
CA MET A 792 -1.42 17.56 24.37
C MET A 792 -1.53 18.96 23.76
N ALA A 793 -2.64 19.66 24.00
CA ALA A 793 -2.79 21.05 23.57
C ALA A 793 -1.75 21.96 24.23
N GLY A 794 -1.51 21.81 25.54
CA GLY A 794 -0.46 22.57 26.24
C GLY A 794 0.93 22.37 25.62
N MET A 795 1.32 21.12 25.36
CA MET A 795 2.60 20.82 24.71
C MET A 795 2.65 21.40 23.28
N ALA A 796 1.60 21.19 22.50
CA ALA A 796 1.51 21.70 21.14
C ALA A 796 1.65 23.22 21.07
N LYS A 797 1.02 23.96 22.00
CA LYS A 797 1.12 25.43 22.08
C LYS A 797 2.55 25.91 22.33
N VAL A 798 3.22 25.30 23.31
CA VAL A 798 4.60 25.65 23.68
C VAL A 798 5.58 25.35 22.54
N MET A 799 5.36 24.25 21.83
CA MET A 799 6.25 23.78 20.77
C MET A 799 5.88 24.29 19.37
N GLY A 800 4.76 25.00 19.22
CA GLY A 800 4.24 25.45 17.92
C GLY A 800 3.84 24.29 17.00
N GLY A 801 3.11 23.31 17.53
CA GLY A 801 2.89 21.99 16.92
C GLY A 801 4.03 21.01 17.28
N ARG A 802 4.20 19.92 16.53
CA ARG A 802 5.20 18.85 16.75
C ARG A 802 4.83 17.82 17.82
N VAL A 803 3.54 17.52 17.95
CA VAL A 803 3.05 16.44 18.83
C VAL A 803 2.61 15.25 17.98
N LEU A 804 3.05 14.05 18.35
CA LEU A 804 2.59 12.77 17.82
C LEU A 804 1.83 12.02 18.91
N GLY A 805 0.53 11.83 18.74
CA GLY A 805 -0.31 11.02 19.62
C GLY A 805 -0.48 9.60 19.08
N LEU A 806 -0.06 8.61 19.87
CA LEU A 806 -0.20 7.19 19.58
C LEU A 806 -1.26 6.60 20.50
N PHE A 807 -2.34 6.10 19.90
CA PHE A 807 -3.51 5.59 20.63
C PHE A 807 -3.71 4.10 20.38
N ALA A 808 -4.09 3.36 21.42
CA ALA A 808 -4.52 1.97 21.28
C ALA A 808 -5.95 1.84 20.69
N SER A 809 -6.80 2.88 20.86
CA SER A 809 -8.19 2.93 20.40
C SER A 809 -8.41 4.03 19.35
N THR A 810 -9.02 3.66 18.22
CA THR A 810 -9.43 4.62 17.17
C THR A 810 -10.50 5.59 17.67
N ARG A 811 -11.50 5.11 18.42
CA ARG A 811 -12.58 5.95 18.95
C ARG A 811 -12.05 6.98 19.94
N ARG A 812 -11.14 6.58 20.84
CA ARG A 812 -10.49 7.50 21.77
C ARG A 812 -9.64 8.54 21.04
N MET A 813 -8.86 8.11 20.06
CA MET A 813 -8.10 9.01 19.18
C MET A 813 -9.02 10.05 18.51
N GLU A 814 -10.17 9.63 17.96
CA GLU A 814 -11.13 10.52 17.31
C GLU A 814 -11.70 11.55 18.28
N ARG A 815 -12.14 11.12 19.47
CA ARG A 815 -12.67 12.03 20.50
C ARG A 815 -11.61 13.04 20.97
N VAL A 816 -10.37 12.60 21.20
CA VAL A 816 -9.26 13.50 21.56
C VAL A 816 -8.92 14.44 20.41
N ALA A 817 -9.00 13.97 19.16
CA ALA A 817 -8.77 14.80 17.98
C ALA A 817 -9.76 15.95 17.90
N ASP A 818 -11.04 15.68 18.11
CA ASP A 818 -12.09 16.69 18.03
C ASP A 818 -11.91 17.78 19.12
N GLU A 819 -11.59 17.39 20.36
CA GLU A 819 -11.24 18.34 21.42
C GLU A 819 -9.98 19.15 21.13
N LEU A 820 -8.96 18.52 20.53
CA LEU A 820 -7.72 19.21 20.16
C LEU A 820 -7.96 20.23 19.06
N ARG A 821 -8.78 19.93 18.05
CA ARG A 821 -9.11 20.86 16.97
C ARG A 821 -9.68 22.16 17.51
N LEU A 822 -10.69 22.05 18.37
CA LEU A 822 -11.33 23.20 19.02
C LEU A 822 -10.33 24.10 19.77
N LYS A 823 -9.27 23.52 20.36
CA LYS A 823 -8.31 24.25 21.20
C LYS A 823 -7.08 24.77 20.44
N LEU A 824 -6.72 24.16 19.32
CA LEU A 824 -5.45 24.36 18.63
C LEU A 824 -5.59 25.04 17.26
N GLU A 825 -6.63 24.72 16.50
CA GLU A 825 -6.83 25.32 15.17
C GLU A 825 -7.00 26.85 15.22
N PRO A 826 -7.72 27.44 16.20
CA PRO A 826 -7.78 28.90 16.36
C PRO A 826 -6.42 29.55 16.64
N GLN A 827 -5.45 28.77 17.10
CA GLN A 827 -4.09 29.22 17.41
C GLN A 827 -3.10 28.92 16.28
N GLY A 828 -3.59 28.48 15.12
CA GLY A 828 -2.78 28.13 13.96
C GLY A 828 -2.05 26.80 14.08
N ILE A 829 -2.49 25.88 14.96
CA ILE A 829 -1.93 24.53 15.06
C ILE A 829 -2.97 23.52 14.53
N GLU A 830 -2.63 22.85 13.43
CA GLU A 830 -3.50 21.88 12.76
C GLU A 830 -3.50 20.52 13.47
N VAL A 831 -4.66 19.89 13.58
CA VAL A 831 -4.80 18.54 14.17
C VAL A 831 -5.20 17.56 13.08
N MET A 832 -4.24 16.72 12.70
CA MET A 832 -4.41 15.71 11.68
C MET A 832 -4.63 14.35 12.34
N ARG A 833 -5.64 13.63 11.84
CA ARG A 833 -5.92 12.25 12.24
C ARG A 833 -5.65 11.30 11.09
N GLN A 834 -5.22 10.09 11.42
CA GLN A 834 -5.19 9.03 10.43
C GLN A 834 -6.62 8.71 9.95
N SER A 835 -6.88 8.88 8.65
CA SER A 835 -8.03 8.26 7.96
C SER A 835 -7.60 7.01 7.19
N ARG A 836 -8.54 6.09 6.94
CA ARG A 836 -8.29 4.88 6.14
C ARG A 836 -7.70 5.27 4.77
N GLY A 837 -6.48 4.80 4.48
CA GLY A 837 -5.83 4.99 3.17
C GLY A 837 -4.84 6.14 3.04
N HIS A 838 -4.69 7.04 4.03
CA HIS A 838 -3.91 8.29 3.84
C HIS A 838 -2.64 8.42 4.72
N GLY A 839 -2.12 7.33 5.29
CA GLY A 839 -0.91 7.39 6.15
C GLY A 839 0.33 8.00 5.47
N ARG A 840 0.48 7.83 4.14
CA ARG A 840 1.63 8.30 3.35
C ARG A 840 1.58 9.80 3.01
N SER A 841 0.38 10.39 2.87
CA SER A 841 0.20 11.82 2.57
C SER A 841 0.29 12.71 3.81
N LEU A 842 0.02 12.17 5.01
CA LEU A 842 0.09 12.91 6.27
C LEU A 842 1.53 13.18 6.73
N ALA A 843 2.44 12.22 6.53
CA ALA A 843 3.84 12.35 6.95
C ALA A 843 4.65 13.33 6.09
N ALA A 844 4.41 13.33 4.77
CA ALA A 844 5.04 14.26 3.83
C ALA A 844 4.59 15.72 4.07
N ARG A 845 3.39 15.94 4.65
CA ARG A 845 2.89 17.29 4.97
C ARG A 845 3.53 17.91 6.22
N GLN A 846 4.16 17.10 7.08
CA GLN A 846 4.87 17.59 8.27
C GLN A 846 6.30 18.09 7.96
N GLU A 847 6.76 17.92 6.71
CA GLU A 847 8.13 18.14 6.26
C GLU A 847 8.52 19.64 6.15
N LYS A 848 7.55 20.57 6.08
CA LYS A 848 7.80 22.01 5.82
C LYS A 848 7.65 22.96 7.03
N ASP A 849 7.98 22.48 8.23
CA ASP A 849 8.20 23.27 9.46
C ASP A 849 6.96 23.65 10.31
N THR A 850 7.15 23.51 11.62
CA THR A 850 6.24 23.61 12.80
C THR A 850 4.77 24.07 12.60
N GLY A 851 3.81 23.23 13.01
CA GLY A 851 2.38 23.62 13.09
C GLY A 851 1.35 22.49 13.21
N THR A 852 1.75 21.22 13.32
CA THR A 852 0.81 20.10 13.28
C THR A 852 0.85 19.21 14.54
N VAL A 853 -0.29 18.61 14.85
CA VAL A 853 -0.46 17.50 15.78
C VAL A 853 -0.94 16.29 14.98
N LEU A 854 -0.17 15.20 14.98
CA LEU A 854 -0.55 13.96 14.30
C LEU A 854 -1.09 12.96 15.30
N LEU A 855 -2.24 12.36 15.00
CA LEU A 855 -2.86 11.32 15.81
C LEU A 855 -3.03 10.04 14.99
N GLY A 856 -2.56 8.91 15.52
CA GLY A 856 -2.63 7.62 14.83
C GLY A 856 -2.75 6.42 15.77
N THR A 857 -3.19 5.30 15.20
CA THR A 857 -3.24 3.98 15.86
C THR A 857 -2.14 3.07 15.31
N LYS A 858 -2.27 1.73 15.39
CA LYS A 858 -1.22 0.72 15.11
C LYS A 858 -0.30 1.02 13.90
N SER A 859 -0.83 1.46 12.78
CA SER A 859 -0.04 1.79 11.58
C SER A 859 0.93 2.98 11.72
N PHE A 860 0.71 3.89 12.67
CA PHE A 860 1.67 4.97 12.97
C PHE A 860 2.81 4.50 13.87
N TRP A 861 2.63 3.39 14.59
CA TRP A 861 3.71 2.73 15.33
C TRP A 861 4.73 2.10 14.36
N GLN A 862 4.27 1.62 13.21
CA GLN A 862 5.02 0.81 12.25
C GLN A 862 4.92 1.36 10.82
N GLY A 863 5.85 2.22 10.41
CA GLY A 863 6.06 2.52 8.98
C GLY A 863 5.87 3.98 8.53
N VAL A 864 5.71 4.93 9.45
CA VAL A 864 5.75 6.35 9.12
C VAL A 864 7.13 6.93 9.45
N ASP A 865 7.87 7.33 8.41
CA ASP A 865 9.09 8.12 8.55
C ASP A 865 8.74 9.61 8.41
N ILE A 866 8.66 10.31 9.55
CA ILE A 866 8.62 11.78 9.67
C ILE A 866 10.07 12.27 9.82
N PRO A 867 10.74 12.76 8.76
CA PRO A 867 12.11 13.26 8.85
C PRO A 867 12.19 14.63 9.56
N GLY A 868 13.32 14.92 10.23
CA GLY A 868 13.68 16.25 10.75
C GLY A 868 13.09 16.65 12.12
N ARG A 869 13.05 17.96 12.41
CA ARG A 869 12.50 18.59 13.66
C ARG A 869 10.96 18.43 13.81
N GLY A 870 10.33 17.54 13.05
CA GLY A 870 8.87 17.44 12.89
C GLY A 870 8.12 16.95 14.13
N VAL A 871 8.74 16.16 15.00
CA VAL A 871 8.14 15.64 16.25
C VAL A 871 9.06 15.96 17.41
N GLY A 872 8.56 16.69 18.41
CA GLY A 872 9.29 16.93 19.66
C GLY A 872 8.53 16.45 20.91
N CYS A 873 7.28 16.05 20.77
CA CYS A 873 6.54 15.34 21.82
C CYS A 873 5.86 14.10 21.26
N VAL A 874 6.11 12.94 21.87
CA VAL A 874 5.30 11.71 21.64
C VAL A 874 4.40 11.49 22.84
N PHE A 875 3.09 11.43 22.61
CA PHE A 875 2.09 11.11 23.62
C PHE A 875 1.57 9.69 23.39
N ILE A 876 1.58 8.85 24.42
CA ILE A 876 1.09 7.47 24.38
C ILE A 876 -0.02 7.34 25.43
N ASP A 877 -1.22 6.95 24.98
CA ASP A 877 -2.39 6.85 25.86
C ASP A 877 -2.30 5.66 26.83
N LYS A 878 -1.88 4.50 26.34
CA LYS A 878 -1.65 3.27 27.10
C LYS A 878 -0.69 2.33 26.39
N LEU A 879 -0.21 1.30 27.09
CA LEU A 879 0.57 0.25 26.45
C LEU A 879 -0.24 -0.40 25.30
N PRO A 880 0.38 -0.64 24.13
CA PRO A 880 -0.31 -1.15 22.94
C PRO A 880 -0.51 -2.68 23.05
N LEU A 881 -1.29 -3.10 24.05
CA LEU A 881 -1.63 -4.50 24.29
C LEU A 881 -2.67 -4.95 23.26
N GLU A 882 -2.41 -6.09 22.62
CA GLU A 882 -3.42 -6.77 21.81
C GLU A 882 -4.58 -7.25 22.72
N PRO A 883 -5.85 -7.16 22.29
CA PRO A 883 -6.97 -7.65 23.10
C PRO A 883 -6.84 -9.14 23.37
N ALA A 884 -7.00 -9.57 24.63
CA ALA A 884 -6.96 -10.98 25.02
C ALA A 884 -8.12 -11.79 24.42
N SER A 885 -9.23 -11.10 24.08
CA SER A 885 -10.40 -11.68 23.41
C SER A 885 -10.11 -12.16 21.99
N ARG A 886 -9.04 -11.68 21.35
CA ARG A 886 -8.71 -12.11 19.98
C ARG A 886 -8.40 -13.61 19.94
N PRO A 887 -9.05 -14.40 19.07
CA PRO A 887 -8.93 -15.85 19.03
C PRO A 887 -7.49 -16.39 19.02
N LEU A 888 -6.65 -15.83 18.14
CA LEU A 888 -5.25 -16.27 18.00
C LEU A 888 -4.42 -15.89 19.23
N VAL A 889 -4.66 -14.71 19.81
CA VAL A 889 -3.99 -14.23 21.02
C VAL A 889 -4.34 -15.14 22.20
N ALA A 890 -5.63 -15.41 22.40
CA ALA A 890 -6.11 -16.32 23.45
C ALA A 890 -5.49 -17.72 23.30
N SER A 891 -5.47 -18.27 22.08
CA SER A 891 -4.89 -19.59 21.81
C SER A 891 -3.38 -19.64 22.09
N ARG A 892 -2.65 -18.57 21.75
CA ARG A 892 -1.21 -18.45 22.04
C ARG A 892 -0.94 -18.33 23.54
N GLU A 893 -1.71 -17.52 24.26
CA GLU A 893 -1.58 -17.36 25.71
C GLU A 893 -1.90 -18.67 26.46
N GLU A 894 -2.95 -19.39 26.06
CA GLU A 894 -3.30 -20.69 26.64
C GLU A 894 -2.20 -21.73 26.48
N THR A 895 -1.58 -21.80 25.30
CA THR A 895 -0.47 -22.72 25.04
C THR A 895 0.75 -22.41 25.92
N LEU A 896 0.91 -21.14 26.32
CA LEU A 896 2.02 -20.69 27.16
C LEU A 896 1.68 -20.69 28.66
N ALA A 897 0.40 -20.78 29.01
CA ALA A 897 -0.02 -20.91 30.39
C ALA A 897 0.35 -22.31 30.92
N ARG A 898 1.08 -22.36 32.05
CA ARG A 898 1.34 -23.62 32.77
C ARG A 898 0.21 -23.84 33.78
N GLY A 899 -0.65 -24.83 33.56
CA GLY A 899 -1.84 -25.06 34.38
C GLY A 899 -2.91 -23.97 34.17
N ARG A 900 -3.58 -23.51 35.24
CA ARG A 900 -4.62 -22.46 35.17
C ARG A 900 -4.07 -21.02 35.31
N ASN A 901 -2.75 -20.80 35.23
CA ASN A 901 -2.16 -19.48 35.46
C ASN A 901 -2.17 -18.62 34.18
N THR A 902 -3.31 -17.98 33.91
CA THR A 902 -3.51 -17.05 32.76
C THR A 902 -2.55 -15.86 32.77
N HIS A 903 -2.08 -15.44 33.95
CA HIS A 903 -1.10 -14.35 34.08
C HIS A 903 0.24 -14.70 33.43
N LEU A 904 0.63 -15.99 33.40
CA LEU A 904 1.86 -16.42 32.72
C LEU A 904 1.76 -16.25 31.19
N GLY A 905 0.59 -16.50 30.60
CA GLY A 905 0.33 -16.27 29.18
C GLY A 905 0.53 -14.80 28.80
N PHE A 906 -0.06 -13.89 29.59
CA PHE A 906 0.12 -12.45 29.44
C PHE A 906 1.59 -12.02 29.51
N LEU A 907 2.32 -12.45 30.55
CA LEU A 907 3.73 -12.13 30.72
C LEU A 907 4.62 -12.72 29.62
N SER A 908 4.25 -13.87 29.06
CA SER A 908 5.07 -14.60 28.09
C SER A 908 4.75 -14.26 26.64
N TYR A 909 3.66 -13.56 26.35
CA TYR A 909 3.25 -13.26 24.97
C TYR A 909 2.82 -11.81 24.75
N ARG A 910 1.67 -11.38 25.29
CA ARG A 910 1.13 -10.04 25.00
C ARG A 910 2.01 -8.91 25.53
N LEU A 911 2.53 -9.03 26.75
CA LEU A 911 3.38 -8.01 27.35
C LEU A 911 4.69 -7.79 26.54
N PRO A 912 5.50 -8.82 26.24
CA PRO A 912 6.68 -8.68 25.39
C PRO A 912 6.40 -7.97 24.06
N ARG A 913 5.31 -8.34 23.37
CA ARG A 913 4.91 -7.71 22.10
C ARG A 913 4.58 -6.23 22.27
N ALA A 914 3.84 -5.87 23.32
CA ALA A 914 3.55 -4.46 23.61
C ALA A 914 4.81 -3.66 23.97
N LEU A 915 5.80 -4.26 24.66
CA LEU A 915 7.07 -3.61 24.96
C LEU A 915 7.93 -3.40 23.71
N LEU A 916 7.93 -4.35 22.76
CA LEU A 916 8.59 -4.16 21.45
C LEU A 916 7.95 -2.99 20.67
N GLN A 917 6.61 -2.96 20.60
CA GLN A 917 5.90 -1.85 19.97
C GLN A 917 6.13 -0.51 20.69
N LEU A 918 6.19 -0.52 22.02
CA LEU A 918 6.54 0.67 22.82
C LEU A 918 7.90 1.24 22.40
N ARG A 919 8.93 0.39 22.33
CA ARG A 919 10.27 0.78 21.90
C ARG A 919 10.26 1.38 20.49
N GLN A 920 9.47 0.82 19.58
CA GLN A 920 9.30 1.36 18.23
C GLN A 920 8.61 2.73 18.24
N GLY A 921 7.54 2.89 19.03
CA GLY A 921 6.82 4.15 19.18
C GLY A 921 7.69 5.27 19.76
N VAL A 922 8.44 4.98 20.83
CA VAL A 922 9.40 5.90 21.46
C VAL A 922 10.54 6.24 20.50
N GLY A 923 11.05 5.23 19.77
CA GLY A 923 12.10 5.40 18.76
C GLY A 923 11.71 6.27 17.56
N ARG A 924 10.44 6.71 17.45
CA ARG A 924 10.02 7.71 16.46
C ARG A 924 10.51 9.12 16.78
N LEU A 925 10.84 9.41 18.05
CA LEU A 925 11.24 10.74 18.51
C LEU A 925 12.65 11.12 18.08
N ILE A 926 13.62 10.21 18.17
CA ILE A 926 15.05 10.49 17.93
C ILE A 926 15.55 9.69 16.72
N ARG A 927 15.91 10.39 15.64
CA ARG A 927 16.40 9.82 14.36
C ARG A 927 17.66 10.49 13.83
N SER A 928 18.05 11.62 14.40
CA SER A 928 19.27 12.36 14.10
C SER A 928 19.98 12.80 15.39
N HIS A 929 21.25 13.18 15.27
CA HIS A 929 22.01 13.76 16.38
C HIS A 929 21.45 15.11 16.85
N GLY A 930 20.65 15.79 16.03
CA GLY A 930 20.02 17.07 16.35
C GLY A 930 18.65 16.95 17.00
N ASP A 931 18.02 15.77 16.96
CA ASP A 931 16.66 15.60 17.46
C ASP A 931 16.64 15.68 18.99
N ARG A 932 15.66 16.37 19.55
CA ARG A 932 15.43 16.48 20.98
C ARG A 932 13.93 16.40 21.23
N GLY A 933 13.53 15.86 22.38
CA GLY A 933 12.10 15.78 22.66
C GLY A 933 11.71 15.17 23.99
N VAL A 934 10.40 15.08 24.18
CA VAL A 934 9.78 14.46 25.35
C VAL A 934 8.83 13.36 24.94
N VAL A 935 8.71 12.33 25.78
CA VAL A 935 7.69 11.29 25.66
C VAL A 935 6.82 11.32 26.91
N ILE A 936 5.52 11.36 26.72
CA ILE A 936 4.53 11.31 27.79
C ILE A 936 3.76 10.00 27.63
N ILE A 937 3.81 9.14 28.65
CA ILE A 937 3.07 7.88 28.69
C ILE A 937 2.04 8.01 29.81
N ALA A 938 0.77 7.99 29.45
CA ALA A 938 -0.35 8.14 30.39
C ALA A 938 -0.73 6.82 31.09
N ASP A 939 0.09 5.78 30.93
CA ASP A 939 -0.03 4.48 31.57
C ASP A 939 1.30 4.14 32.26
N PRO A 940 1.40 4.25 33.59
CA PRO A 940 2.63 3.97 34.33
C PRO A 940 2.91 2.46 34.47
N GLY A 941 2.07 1.61 33.88
CA GLY A 941 2.14 0.16 33.99
C GLY A 941 1.67 -0.35 35.36
N HIS A 942 1.05 -1.53 35.34
CA HIS A 942 0.70 -2.24 36.56
C HIS A 942 1.96 -2.61 37.37
N PRO A 943 1.92 -2.58 38.72
CA PRO A 943 3.07 -2.93 39.56
C PRO A 943 3.73 -4.27 39.22
N SER A 944 2.95 -5.27 38.77
CA SER A 944 3.46 -6.61 38.45
C SER A 944 4.40 -6.67 37.25
N TYR A 945 4.36 -5.71 36.33
CA TYR A 945 5.22 -5.67 35.14
C TYR A 945 5.92 -4.33 34.92
N ARG A 946 5.78 -3.39 35.85
CA ARG A 946 6.40 -2.05 35.76
C ARG A 946 7.90 -2.11 35.54
N GLN A 947 8.60 -3.06 36.17
CA GLN A 947 10.04 -3.19 35.95
C GLN A 947 10.36 -3.54 34.49
N ALA A 948 9.62 -4.45 33.87
CA ALA A 948 9.81 -4.78 32.46
C ALA A 948 9.54 -3.58 31.53
N LEU A 949 8.58 -2.73 31.88
CA LEU A 949 8.34 -1.45 31.19
C LEU A 949 9.55 -0.51 31.29
N LEU A 950 10.13 -0.36 32.48
CA LEU A 950 11.32 0.46 32.70
C LEU A 950 12.55 -0.10 31.96
N ASP A 951 12.72 -1.42 31.98
CA ASP A 951 13.81 -2.11 31.27
C ASP A 951 13.69 -1.94 29.75
N ALA A 952 12.47 -1.95 29.21
CA ALA A 952 12.22 -1.67 27.80
C ALA A 952 12.60 -0.24 27.40
N LEU A 953 12.57 0.71 28.34
CA LEU A 953 12.98 2.10 28.16
C LEU A 953 14.43 2.36 28.61
N ALA A 954 15.19 1.31 28.90
CA ALA A 954 16.60 1.45 29.25
C ALA A 954 17.37 2.20 28.14
N GLY A 955 18.18 3.17 28.56
CA GLY A 955 18.88 4.10 27.67
C GLY A 955 18.25 5.50 27.63
N TYR A 956 16.97 5.64 27.94
CA TYR A 956 16.33 6.95 28.10
C TYR A 956 16.47 7.48 29.53
N ARG A 957 16.32 8.80 29.69
CA ARG A 957 16.07 9.39 31.01
C ARG A 957 14.58 9.25 31.33
N VAL A 958 14.23 8.29 32.18
CA VAL A 958 12.84 7.99 32.55
C VAL A 958 12.54 8.52 33.95
N VAL A 959 11.42 9.23 34.11
CA VAL A 959 10.88 9.65 35.42
C VAL A 959 9.43 9.23 35.53
N MET A 960 8.98 8.93 36.76
CA MET A 960 7.61 8.53 37.04
C MET A 960 7.05 9.46 38.11
N LEU A 961 6.10 10.32 37.74
CA LEU A 961 5.65 11.46 38.55
C LEU A 961 4.16 11.76 38.32
N PRO A 962 3.46 12.38 39.29
CA PRO A 962 2.14 12.95 39.03
C PRO A 962 2.24 14.14 38.06
N TRP A 963 1.15 14.46 37.35
CA TRP A 963 1.14 15.48 36.29
C TRP A 963 1.60 16.86 36.79
N SER A 964 1.25 17.22 38.03
CA SER A 964 1.61 18.49 38.67
C SER A 964 3.12 18.72 38.76
N GLU A 965 3.90 17.66 38.97
CA GLU A 965 5.36 17.68 39.00
C GLU A 965 5.95 17.43 37.62
N ALA A 966 5.37 16.48 36.87
CA ALA A 966 5.75 16.16 35.50
C ALA A 966 5.79 17.40 34.60
N ARG A 967 4.77 18.27 34.66
CA ARG A 967 4.71 19.50 33.84
C ARG A 967 5.90 20.43 34.08
N VAL A 968 6.41 20.53 35.32
CA VAL A 968 7.55 21.39 35.66
C VAL A 968 8.83 20.79 35.08
N ARG A 969 9.00 19.47 35.22
CA ARG A 969 10.13 18.74 34.63
C ARG A 969 10.13 18.78 33.10
N LEU A 970 8.95 18.61 32.48
CA LEU A 970 8.77 18.71 31.04
C LEU A 970 9.13 20.11 30.54
N PHE A 971 8.63 21.16 31.19
CA PHE A 971 8.94 22.54 30.81
C PHE A 971 10.45 22.83 30.90
N SER A 972 11.08 22.50 32.02
CA SER A 972 12.54 22.69 32.21
C SER A 972 13.36 21.89 31.19
N ALA A 973 12.95 20.65 30.88
CA ALA A 973 13.62 19.84 29.87
C ALA A 973 13.45 20.42 28.47
N MET A 974 12.23 20.86 28.10
CA MET A 974 11.95 21.49 26.81
C MET A 974 12.74 22.79 26.62
N ASP A 975 12.86 23.60 27.67
CA ASP A 975 13.65 24.84 27.67
C ASP A 975 15.13 24.54 27.42
N THR A 976 15.70 23.62 28.21
CA THR A 976 17.09 23.18 28.06
C THR A 976 17.38 22.58 26.67
N MET A 977 16.37 21.93 26.07
CA MET A 977 16.47 21.32 24.75
C MET A 977 16.19 22.28 23.59
N GLY A 978 15.84 23.55 23.86
CA GLY A 978 15.48 24.53 22.82
C GLY A 978 14.21 24.18 22.04
N LEU A 979 13.27 23.48 22.69
CA LEU A 979 12.00 23.06 22.09
C LEU A 979 10.87 24.08 22.26
N ILE A 980 11.05 25.03 23.17
CA ILE A 980 10.12 26.14 23.41
C ILE A 980 10.30 27.16 22.29
N ARG A 981 9.20 27.58 21.65
CA ARG A 981 9.27 28.75 20.76
C ARG A 981 9.67 29.97 21.57
N GLY A 982 10.73 30.66 21.16
CA GLY A 982 10.99 32.02 21.64
C GLY A 982 9.78 32.92 21.38
N PRO A 983 9.60 33.99 22.19
CA PRO A 983 8.46 34.89 22.08
C PRO A 983 8.30 35.49 20.68
#